data_AF-A0A179F5I5-F1
#
_entry.id   AF-A0A179F5I5-F1
#
_cell.length_a   1.000
_cell.length_b   1.000
_cell.length_c   1.000
_cell.angle_alpha   90.00
_cell.angle_beta   90.00
_cell.angle_gamma   90.00
#
_symmetry.space_group_name_H-M   'P 1'
#
loop_
_entity.id
_entity.type
_entity.pdbx_description
1 polymer ?
#
loop_
_entity_poly.entity_id
_entity_poly.type
_entity_poly.pdbx_seq_one_letter_code
_entity_poly.pdbx_strand_id
1 'polypeptide(L)'
;MVATESLLVLLKQSAFSEVDCKLALRGQKLPAQLGNSVARLCAVSGIRQHDRFARSAGVSDLCHLQGQEVFRRARNARLIMSGHVPSLEQMPDKNSYPYCIWYPDVAGEETYQKLAAAFPDTRYQVGRACAVAGYAELYRELNLLPDVCIAEEAREAGNGGSRRIFNDIMAKPTRYAVMNDYNLAIDLQNAKPGACLNADTAVLATLKRRARFCIGLGSRPWRYFNITEDWGVGEKDSEPEEVTLTDSEVALFESPLPFDLPTMHKDLLILAAAFEGNVDRYSRLRRPGRSVDYEYHCLLPGIYRSTSMALWLAHNPDIMEVVVAAWDWGDIQGLRRAINARHVMNNDTHRLLDAEPPVPDDELPYWIWYPNGSRPSHTTLVNLAKARPAMRPQCVRASIAIGHRGLYTQLVDMDAEFPSSNVDHISPVVDFYVMNEAKASPDRDFYVADLERLQRERGLVTLRYNYDKWKINVPWKTGDMASDVILGTLTDDASCIVHTGQDWEANDAQPPKPEEDILLIMKTGGTTMWKRLLPHLTTSLGSERIASSNVVIYSDQDERVGPFTIIDCLVNMTDKVKKSTEFDVYREQLEFSSNNRYVEAAGIDGDDSGPTGGWIIDKYKFLPLIDHAGRNWPQAKWYVYMEDDTYLFLPNLRQYLSKFNWRENHYLGSFAAKSDTVFAHGGSGFALSRGAWESSFGKNPHIVEDYYQYAKDHCCGDQVLAHALKTHGVKFGENGGDEKFTWGFNPVVHWSFPFSRYNWCSPLLSWHKAHGRDIARYYDLERIWDFTKPLLYRDFFLKMIASHIQKKTEWWNNMASTYEISSSNKERPPAPDKASTYDLQLWKKAWESVESCESACSGWIDCTMWTYVEDLCKMDDKVVMGQGYAPSMHQRKTSLKHTSGWLLERLENWRC
;
A
#
# COMPACT_ATOMS: atom_id res chain seq x y z
N MET A 1 -41.55 39.86 25.35
CA MET A 1 -42.77 39.37 24.65
C MET A 1 -42.87 39.91 23.22
N VAL A 2 -42.85 41.24 22.99
CA VAL A 2 -43.01 41.82 21.63
C VAL A 2 -41.95 41.37 20.61
N ALA A 3 -40.68 41.23 21.02
CA ALA A 3 -39.60 40.73 20.14
C ALA A 3 -39.78 39.24 19.76
N THR A 4 -40.27 38.42 20.69
CA THR A 4 -40.49 36.97 20.50
C THR A 4 -41.63 36.71 19.52
N GLU A 5 -42.75 37.44 19.65
CA GLU A 5 -43.88 37.33 18.72
C GLU A 5 -43.50 37.75 17.29
N SER A 6 -42.71 38.82 17.15
CA SER A 6 -42.21 39.27 15.85
C SER A 6 -41.32 38.22 15.16
N LEU A 7 -40.45 37.54 15.90
CA LEU A 7 -39.59 36.47 15.36
C LEU A 7 -40.38 35.20 15.00
N LEU A 8 -41.40 34.85 15.78
CA LEU A 8 -42.30 33.74 15.45
C LEU A 8 -43.07 33.98 14.15
N VAL A 9 -43.38 35.24 13.82
CA VAL A 9 -43.96 35.58 12.51
C VAL A 9 -42.97 35.28 11.38
N LEU A 10 -41.69 35.64 11.54
CA LEU A 10 -40.67 35.36 10.51
C LEU A 10 -40.51 33.86 10.25
N LEU A 11 -40.55 33.04 11.31
CA LEU A 11 -40.42 31.58 11.22
C LEU A 11 -41.63 30.90 10.58
N LYS A 12 -42.82 31.52 10.64
CA LYS A 12 -44.05 31.00 10.02
C LYS A 12 -44.15 31.30 8.53
N GLN A 13 -43.41 32.30 8.03
CA GLN A 13 -43.42 32.68 6.62
C GLN A 13 -42.43 31.83 5.82
N SER A 14 -42.90 31.19 4.75
CA SER A 14 -42.10 30.26 3.92
C SER A 14 -41.93 30.69 2.46
N ALA A 15 -42.43 31.87 2.09
CA ALA A 15 -42.30 32.39 0.73
C ALA A 15 -40.82 32.68 0.38
N PHE A 16 -40.41 32.35 -0.84
CA PHE A 16 -39.07 32.65 -1.34
C PHE A 16 -38.97 34.13 -1.75
N SER A 17 -37.91 34.82 -1.28
CA SER A 17 -37.62 36.22 -1.60
C SER A 17 -36.14 36.36 -1.94
N GLU A 18 -35.85 36.64 -3.22
CA GLU A 18 -34.46 36.78 -3.70
C GLU A 18 -33.74 37.95 -3.00
N VAL A 19 -34.49 39.04 -2.76
CA VAL A 19 -33.99 40.24 -2.09
C VAL A 19 -33.63 39.96 -0.64
N ASP A 20 -34.51 39.28 0.10
CA ASP A 20 -34.25 38.96 1.51
C ASP A 20 -33.07 37.99 1.67
N CYS A 21 -32.91 37.03 0.74
CA CYS A 21 -31.74 36.15 0.71
C CYS A 21 -30.43 36.93 0.49
N LYS A 22 -30.39 37.87 -0.46
CA LYS A 22 -29.22 38.74 -0.70
C LYS A 22 -28.88 39.59 0.51
N LEU A 23 -29.88 40.21 1.14
CA LEU A 23 -29.67 41.04 2.33
C LEU A 23 -29.14 40.23 3.51
N ALA A 24 -29.60 38.98 3.66
CA ALA A 24 -29.11 38.07 4.69
C ALA A 24 -27.66 37.64 4.46
N LEU A 25 -27.33 37.21 3.23
CA LEU A 25 -25.95 36.84 2.86
C LEU A 25 -24.94 37.96 3.10
N ARG A 26 -25.34 39.21 2.84
CA ARG A 26 -24.52 40.41 3.06
C ARG A 26 -24.49 40.88 4.52
N GLY A 27 -25.14 40.16 5.44
CA GLY A 27 -25.18 40.48 6.87
C GLY A 27 -25.94 41.78 7.18
N GLN A 28 -26.86 42.19 6.32
CA GLN A 28 -27.55 43.49 6.44
C GLN A 28 -28.87 43.37 7.19
N LYS A 29 -29.59 42.24 7.04
CA LYS A 29 -30.93 42.05 7.62
C LYS A 29 -31.27 40.56 7.76
N LEU A 30 -32.00 40.20 8.82
CA LEU A 30 -32.65 38.90 8.89
C LEU A 30 -33.76 38.77 7.82
N PRO A 31 -33.86 37.64 7.10
CA PRO A 31 -34.94 37.41 6.15
C PRO A 31 -36.31 37.54 6.82
N ALA A 32 -37.28 38.10 6.11
CA ALA A 32 -38.64 38.13 6.62
C ALA A 32 -39.32 36.74 6.60
N GLN A 33 -38.81 35.79 5.80
CA GLN A 33 -39.37 34.45 5.60
C GLN A 33 -38.40 33.34 6.07
N LEU A 34 -38.07 33.35 7.36
CA LEU A 34 -37.18 32.35 7.99
C LEU A 34 -37.78 30.93 8.08
N GLY A 35 -39.05 30.75 7.69
CA GLY A 35 -39.62 29.42 7.45
C GLY A 35 -39.20 28.80 6.11
N ASN A 36 -38.65 29.59 5.18
CA ASN A 36 -38.11 29.10 3.91
C ASN A 36 -36.69 28.52 4.12
N SER A 37 -36.43 27.29 3.66
CA SER A 37 -35.13 26.61 3.85
C SER A 37 -33.95 27.40 3.28
N VAL A 38 -34.09 27.98 2.09
CA VAL A 38 -33.02 28.73 1.41
C VAL A 38 -32.71 30.04 2.15
N ALA A 39 -33.75 30.73 2.61
CA ALA A 39 -33.59 31.94 3.41
C ALA A 39 -32.87 31.66 4.74
N ARG A 40 -33.15 30.51 5.38
CA ARG A 40 -32.43 30.06 6.58
C ARG A 40 -30.95 29.85 6.31
N LEU A 41 -30.60 29.16 5.22
CA LEU A 41 -29.20 28.94 4.84
C LEU A 41 -28.48 30.28 4.57
N CYS A 42 -29.14 31.21 3.86
CA CYS A 42 -28.60 32.54 3.62
C CYS A 42 -28.34 33.31 4.91
N ALA A 43 -29.24 33.20 5.90
CA ALA A 43 -29.06 33.79 7.22
C ALA A 43 -27.92 33.14 8.01
N VAL A 44 -27.78 31.80 7.99
CA VAL A 44 -26.66 31.08 8.61
C VAL A 44 -25.33 31.54 8.00
N SER A 45 -25.23 31.54 6.67
CA SER A 45 -24.07 32.04 5.92
C SER A 45 -23.73 33.49 6.30
N GLY A 46 -24.73 34.38 6.30
CA GLY A 46 -24.57 35.77 6.69
C GLY A 46 -24.07 35.95 8.13
N ILE A 47 -24.62 35.20 9.09
CA ILE A 47 -24.18 35.23 10.49
C ILE A 47 -22.72 34.80 10.62
N ARG A 48 -22.31 33.74 9.90
CA ARG A 48 -20.93 33.24 9.93
C ARG A 48 -19.92 34.20 9.29
N GLN A 49 -20.32 34.95 8.28
CA GLN A 49 -19.42 35.85 7.55
C GLN A 49 -19.31 37.25 8.16
N HIS A 50 -20.34 37.73 8.88
CA HIS A 50 -20.42 39.13 9.32
C HIS A 50 -20.53 39.26 10.85
N ASP A 51 -19.44 39.64 11.53
CA ASP A 51 -19.39 39.79 13.01
C ASP A 51 -20.45 40.74 13.56
N ARG A 52 -20.63 41.93 12.94
CA ARG A 52 -21.66 42.90 13.35
C ARG A 52 -23.07 42.33 13.26
N PHE A 53 -23.33 41.51 12.24
CA PHE A 53 -24.64 40.89 12.05
C PHE A 53 -24.90 39.81 13.11
N ALA A 54 -23.90 38.97 13.39
CA ALA A 54 -23.96 37.95 14.45
C ALA A 54 -24.21 38.54 15.84
N ARG A 55 -23.74 39.77 16.09
CA ARG A 55 -23.93 40.52 17.34
C ARG A 55 -25.22 41.35 17.38
N SER A 56 -26.00 41.37 16.30
CA SER A 56 -27.25 42.15 16.26
C SER A 56 -28.28 41.60 17.25
N ALA A 57 -29.13 42.48 17.81
CA ALA A 57 -30.18 42.10 18.75
C ALA A 57 -31.13 41.05 18.15
N GLY A 58 -31.52 41.21 16.87
CA GLY A 58 -32.40 40.25 16.20
C GLY A 58 -31.80 38.85 16.08
N VAL A 59 -30.51 38.71 15.78
CA VAL A 59 -29.83 37.41 15.74
C VAL A 59 -29.70 36.83 17.15
N SER A 60 -29.36 37.65 18.15
CA SER A 60 -29.26 37.21 19.54
C SER A 60 -30.59 36.66 20.04
N ASP A 61 -31.69 37.38 19.82
CA ASP A 61 -33.04 36.96 20.20
C ASP A 61 -33.47 35.68 19.48
N LEU A 62 -33.17 35.56 18.17
CA LEU A 62 -33.43 34.35 17.38
C LEU A 62 -32.69 33.13 17.96
N CYS A 63 -31.46 33.31 18.44
CA CYS A 63 -30.66 32.24 19.03
C CYS A 63 -31.23 31.75 20.36
N HIS A 64 -32.10 32.48 21.06
CA HIS A 64 -32.74 32.02 22.30
C HIS A 64 -34.00 31.17 22.07
N LEU A 65 -34.53 31.12 20.84
CA LEU A 65 -35.70 30.31 20.51
C LEU A 65 -35.35 28.81 20.42
N GLN A 66 -36.24 27.97 20.94
CA GLN A 66 -36.12 26.50 20.82
C GLN A 66 -36.29 26.06 19.36
N GLY A 67 -35.50 25.09 18.91
CA GLY A 67 -35.52 24.58 17.52
C GLY A 67 -34.75 25.47 16.53
N GLN A 68 -34.02 26.48 17.01
CA GLN A 68 -33.23 27.42 16.22
C GLN A 68 -31.72 27.29 16.49
N GLU A 69 -31.27 26.10 16.92
CA GLU A 69 -29.90 25.82 17.36
C GLU A 69 -28.87 26.04 16.24
N VAL A 70 -29.25 25.87 14.98
CA VAL A 70 -28.38 26.16 13.82
C VAL A 70 -27.91 27.62 13.78
N PHE A 71 -28.79 28.57 14.11
CA PHE A 71 -28.42 29.99 14.17
C PHE A 71 -27.53 30.27 15.39
N ARG A 72 -27.79 29.56 16.51
CA ARG A 72 -26.95 29.64 17.71
C ARG A 72 -25.54 29.14 17.44
N ARG A 73 -25.38 27.99 16.79
CA ARG A 73 -24.07 27.46 16.35
C ARG A 73 -23.38 28.41 15.38
N ALA A 74 -24.08 28.92 14.37
CA ALA A 74 -23.55 29.90 13.42
C ALA A 74 -23.01 31.17 14.11
N ARG A 75 -23.79 31.69 15.07
CA ARG A 75 -23.41 32.85 15.89
C ARG A 75 -22.19 32.54 16.75
N ASN A 76 -22.20 31.42 17.47
CA ASN A 76 -21.09 31.01 18.34
C ASN A 76 -19.80 30.78 17.54
N ALA A 77 -19.88 30.17 16.35
CA ALA A 77 -18.75 30.05 15.44
C ALA A 77 -18.17 31.42 15.08
N ARG A 78 -19.02 32.38 14.69
CA ARG A 78 -18.57 33.74 14.35
C ARG A 78 -17.93 34.45 15.54
N LEU A 79 -18.51 34.32 16.73
CA LEU A 79 -17.94 34.92 17.95
C LEU A 79 -16.54 34.36 18.23
N ILE A 80 -16.36 33.03 18.14
CA ILE A 80 -15.06 32.37 18.32
C ILE A 80 -14.05 32.88 17.29
N MET A 81 -14.43 32.88 16.00
CA MET A 81 -13.57 33.37 14.90
C MET A 81 -13.20 34.86 15.07
N SER A 82 -14.04 35.65 15.74
CA SER A 82 -13.77 37.05 16.10
C SER A 82 -13.00 37.21 17.44
N GLY A 83 -12.45 36.14 18.01
CA GLY A 83 -11.66 36.19 19.26
C GLY A 83 -12.48 36.22 20.56
N HIS A 84 -13.78 35.90 20.51
CA HIS A 84 -14.66 35.91 21.67
C HIS A 84 -15.14 34.51 22.04
N VAL A 85 -14.76 34.04 23.23
CA VAL A 85 -15.24 32.75 23.78
C VAL A 85 -16.67 32.90 24.29
N PRO A 86 -17.65 32.12 23.79
CA PRO A 86 -19.04 32.23 24.22
C PRO A 86 -19.24 31.91 25.71
N SER A 87 -20.26 32.51 26.33
CA SER A 87 -20.62 32.21 27.73
C SER A 87 -21.37 30.87 27.87
N LEU A 88 -21.50 30.36 29.11
CA LEU A 88 -22.31 29.16 29.40
C LEU A 88 -23.78 29.31 28.96
N GLU A 89 -24.33 30.52 28.99
CA GLU A 89 -25.70 30.79 28.49
C GLU A 89 -25.79 30.68 26.97
N GLN A 90 -24.70 31.00 26.26
CA GLN A 90 -24.61 30.93 24.81
C GLN A 90 -24.28 29.52 24.31
N MET A 91 -23.54 28.76 25.11
CA MET A 91 -23.15 27.37 24.86
C MET A 91 -23.57 26.40 25.99
N PRO A 92 -24.88 26.25 26.28
CA PRO A 92 -25.36 25.49 27.43
C PRO A 92 -25.19 23.97 27.29
N ASP A 93 -25.18 23.45 26.07
CA ASP A 93 -25.11 22.02 25.77
C ASP A 93 -24.49 21.75 24.39
N LYS A 94 -24.19 20.48 24.07
CA LYS A 94 -23.52 20.09 22.82
C LYS A 94 -24.25 20.51 21.54
N ASN A 95 -25.57 20.69 21.56
CA ASN A 95 -26.32 21.15 20.37
C ASN A 95 -26.03 22.62 20.02
N SER A 96 -25.47 23.38 20.96
CA SER A 96 -25.06 24.76 20.75
C SER A 96 -23.61 24.90 20.28
N TYR A 97 -22.86 23.79 20.19
CA TYR A 97 -21.45 23.79 19.86
C TYR A 97 -21.29 23.79 18.33
N PRO A 98 -20.65 24.82 17.75
CA PRO A 98 -20.36 24.81 16.32
C PRO A 98 -19.37 23.72 15.96
N TYR A 99 -19.63 23.00 14.85
CA TYR A 99 -18.73 21.97 14.34
C TYR A 99 -17.48 22.57 13.67
N CYS A 100 -17.66 23.62 12.83
CA CYS A 100 -16.59 24.36 12.18
C CYS A 100 -16.42 25.77 12.79
N ILE A 101 -15.24 26.03 13.36
CA ILE A 101 -14.89 27.26 14.12
C ILE A 101 -13.69 28.04 13.56
N TRP A 102 -13.30 27.75 12.32
CA TRP A 102 -12.08 28.29 11.68
C TRP A 102 -12.31 28.79 10.24
N TYR A 103 -13.56 28.82 9.77
CA TYR A 103 -13.91 29.30 8.43
C TYR A 103 -15.11 30.27 8.46
N PRO A 104 -15.02 31.47 7.87
CA PRO A 104 -13.97 31.91 6.92
C PRO A 104 -12.67 32.41 7.57
N ASP A 105 -12.67 32.68 8.88
CA ASP A 105 -11.52 33.25 9.60
C ASP A 105 -11.05 32.31 10.70
N VAL A 106 -9.74 32.27 10.93
CA VAL A 106 -9.12 31.53 12.01
C VAL A 106 -8.97 32.46 13.23
N ALA A 107 -9.38 31.99 14.42
CA ALA A 107 -9.20 32.74 15.67
C ALA A 107 -7.75 32.65 16.16
N GLY A 108 -7.33 33.59 17.02
CA GLY A 108 -6.00 33.51 17.65
C GLY A 108 -5.86 32.31 18.59
N GLU A 109 -4.64 31.79 18.73
CA GLU A 109 -4.31 30.62 19.55
C GLU A 109 -4.83 30.72 20.99
N GLU A 110 -4.71 31.90 21.62
CA GLU A 110 -5.23 32.14 22.98
C GLU A 110 -6.76 31.97 23.08
N THR A 111 -7.50 32.30 22.03
CA THR A 111 -8.97 32.13 22.00
C THR A 111 -9.32 30.65 22.00
N TYR A 112 -8.61 29.85 21.21
CA TYR A 112 -8.79 28.41 21.16
C TYR A 112 -8.37 27.72 22.46
N GLN A 113 -7.29 28.17 23.10
CA GLN A 113 -6.86 27.69 24.41
C GLN A 113 -7.93 27.96 25.48
N LYS A 114 -8.47 29.19 25.52
CA LYS A 114 -9.57 29.55 26.43
C LYS A 114 -10.86 28.78 26.14
N LEU A 115 -11.18 28.54 24.86
CA LEU A 115 -12.35 27.77 24.45
C LEU A 115 -12.25 26.31 24.92
N ALA A 116 -11.11 25.66 24.67
CA ALA A 116 -10.86 24.28 25.10
C ALA A 116 -10.87 24.13 26.63
N ALA A 117 -10.41 25.16 27.36
CA ALA A 117 -10.46 25.18 28.82
C ALA A 117 -11.88 25.38 29.37
N ALA A 118 -12.66 26.29 28.78
CA ALA A 118 -14.03 26.58 29.21
C ALA A 118 -15.02 25.47 28.80
N PHE A 119 -14.80 24.83 27.65
CA PHE A 119 -15.66 23.81 27.08
C PHE A 119 -14.82 22.60 26.60
N PRO A 120 -14.44 21.66 27.50
CA PRO A 120 -13.55 20.55 27.17
C PRO A 120 -14.03 19.62 26.05
N ASP A 121 -15.35 19.53 25.84
CA ASP A 121 -15.96 18.77 24.75
C ASP A 121 -15.72 19.40 23.36
N THR A 122 -15.14 20.59 23.27
CA THR A 122 -14.81 21.28 22.01
C THR A 122 -13.37 21.03 21.53
N ARG A 123 -12.60 20.21 22.24
CA ARG A 123 -11.15 20.03 21.99
C ARG A 123 -10.84 19.49 20.59
N TYR A 124 -11.73 18.71 19.96
CA TYR A 124 -11.54 18.24 18.58
C TYR A 124 -11.80 19.32 17.54
N GLN A 125 -12.82 20.16 17.74
CA GLN A 125 -13.05 21.35 16.92
C GLN A 125 -11.86 22.31 17.01
N VAL A 126 -11.32 22.49 18.22
CA VAL A 126 -10.09 23.26 18.44
C VAL A 126 -8.89 22.60 17.77
N GLY A 127 -8.74 21.28 17.87
CA GLY A 127 -7.65 20.53 17.23
C GLY A 127 -7.66 20.68 15.71
N ARG A 128 -8.84 20.61 15.08
CA ARG A 128 -8.98 20.86 13.64
C ARG A 128 -8.75 22.32 13.27
N ALA A 129 -9.17 23.27 14.11
CA ALA A 129 -8.80 24.67 13.93
C ALA A 129 -7.27 24.89 14.00
N CYS A 130 -6.58 24.20 14.92
CA CYS A 130 -5.12 24.22 15.02
C CYS A 130 -4.46 23.64 13.76
N ALA A 131 -5.04 22.58 13.19
CA ALA A 131 -4.58 22.01 11.92
C ALA A 131 -4.68 23.00 10.76
N VAL A 132 -5.70 23.86 10.71
CA VAL A 132 -5.77 24.95 9.71
C VAL A 132 -4.80 26.08 10.05
N ALA A 133 -4.76 26.50 11.31
CA ALA A 133 -4.01 27.67 11.77
C ALA A 133 -2.48 27.46 11.86
N GLY A 134 -2.03 26.21 11.97
CA GLY A 134 -0.64 25.86 12.26
C GLY A 134 -0.25 25.93 13.74
N TYR A 135 -1.21 25.88 14.67
CA TYR A 135 -0.95 25.94 16.12
C TYR A 135 -0.54 24.58 16.69
N ALA A 136 0.65 24.12 16.30
CA ALA A 136 1.15 22.79 16.63
C ALA A 136 1.40 22.56 18.14
N GLU A 137 1.79 23.61 18.87
CA GLU A 137 2.01 23.51 20.33
C GLU A 137 0.66 23.30 21.04
N LEU A 138 -0.31 24.18 20.79
CA LEU A 138 -1.67 24.02 21.32
C LEU A 138 -2.27 22.66 20.94
N TYR A 139 -2.11 22.21 19.69
CA TYR A 139 -2.58 20.89 19.28
C TYR A 139 -2.04 19.76 20.17
N ARG A 140 -0.74 19.79 20.51
CA ARG A 140 -0.13 18.81 21.43
C ARG A 140 -0.69 18.89 22.85
N GLU A 141 -0.96 20.10 23.35
CA GLU A 141 -1.59 20.30 24.67
C GLU A 141 -3.02 19.75 24.75
N LEU A 142 -3.74 19.68 23.63
CA LEU A 142 -5.09 19.11 23.58
C LEU A 142 -5.09 17.60 23.84
N ASN A 143 -3.95 16.91 23.65
CA ASN A 143 -3.79 15.47 23.89
C ASN A 143 -4.93 14.64 23.27
N LEU A 144 -5.20 14.88 21.99
CA LEU A 144 -6.26 14.19 21.24
C LEU A 144 -5.80 12.80 20.79
N LEU A 145 -6.74 11.89 20.57
CA LEU A 145 -6.46 10.73 19.74
C LEU A 145 -6.07 11.21 18.32
N PRO A 146 -5.08 10.56 17.67
CA PRO A 146 -4.62 10.93 16.33
C PRO A 146 -5.73 10.72 15.29
N ASP A 147 -6.45 11.79 14.99
CA ASP A 147 -7.66 11.77 14.16
C ASP A 147 -7.35 12.04 12.67
N VAL A 148 -7.94 11.23 11.78
CA VAL A 148 -7.70 11.31 10.34
C VAL A 148 -8.26 12.58 9.69
N CYS A 149 -9.36 13.15 10.20
CA CYS A 149 -9.89 14.41 9.66
C CYS A 149 -8.97 15.58 10.00
N ILE A 150 -8.40 15.60 11.21
CA ILE A 150 -7.41 16.60 11.58
C ILE A 150 -6.15 16.44 10.71
N ALA A 151 -5.72 15.21 10.43
CA ALA A 151 -4.59 14.98 9.53
C ALA A 151 -4.86 15.45 8.09
N GLU A 152 -6.01 15.10 7.50
CA GLU A 152 -6.36 15.55 6.15
C GLU A 152 -6.44 17.09 6.06
N GLU A 153 -7.02 17.74 7.07
CA GLU A 153 -7.06 19.20 7.16
C GLU A 153 -5.66 19.82 7.33
N ALA A 154 -4.80 19.22 8.15
CA ALA A 154 -3.43 19.69 8.37
C ALA A 154 -2.56 19.55 7.12
N ARG A 155 -2.76 18.47 6.36
CA ARG A 155 -2.11 18.24 5.06
C ARG A 155 -2.52 19.32 4.06
N GLU A 156 -3.82 19.63 4.01
CA GLU A 156 -4.38 20.66 3.12
C GLU A 156 -3.88 22.07 3.47
N ALA A 157 -3.81 22.43 4.75
CA ALA A 157 -3.45 23.79 5.16
C ALA A 157 -2.01 24.16 4.79
N GLY A 158 -1.11 23.18 4.60
CA GLY A 158 0.19 23.34 3.93
C GLY A 158 1.26 24.17 4.66
N ASN A 159 0.91 24.89 5.73
CA ASN A 159 1.85 25.73 6.47
C ASN A 159 2.74 24.89 7.42
N GLY A 160 3.86 25.46 7.87
CA GLY A 160 4.86 24.74 8.67
C GLY A 160 4.34 24.18 10.00
N GLY A 161 3.36 24.85 10.62
CA GLY A 161 2.71 24.36 11.82
C GLY A 161 1.79 23.17 11.55
N SER A 162 0.96 23.28 10.51
CA SER A 162 0.06 22.23 10.06
C SER A 162 0.83 20.98 9.61
N ARG A 163 1.95 21.14 8.92
CA ARG A 163 2.86 20.04 8.56
C ARG A 163 3.36 19.26 9.78
N ARG A 164 3.67 19.95 10.89
CA ARG A 164 4.04 19.28 12.14
C ARG A 164 2.87 18.49 12.73
N ILE A 165 1.67 19.06 12.74
CA ILE A 165 0.46 18.36 13.21
C ILE A 165 0.19 17.11 12.37
N PHE A 166 0.26 17.23 11.03
CA PHE A 166 0.12 16.10 10.12
C PHE A 166 1.15 15.01 10.44
N ASN A 167 2.44 15.35 10.51
CA ASN A 167 3.50 14.39 10.81
C ASN A 167 3.33 13.76 12.21
N ASP A 168 2.93 14.54 13.22
CA ASP A 168 2.70 14.06 14.58
C ASP A 168 1.56 13.02 14.63
N ILE A 169 0.52 13.20 13.81
CA ILE A 169 -0.60 12.25 13.67
C ILE A 169 -0.17 11.01 12.88
N MET A 170 0.51 11.21 11.73
CA MET A 170 0.91 10.13 10.83
C MET A 170 1.99 9.22 11.40
N ALA A 171 2.83 9.72 12.31
CA ALA A 171 3.83 8.92 13.04
C ALA A 171 3.20 8.01 14.12
N LYS A 172 1.91 8.16 14.44
CA LYS A 172 1.27 7.29 15.43
C LYS A 172 1.01 5.90 14.84
N PRO A 173 1.31 4.82 15.58
CA PRO A 173 1.09 3.45 15.09
C PRO A 173 -0.40 3.11 14.89
N THR A 174 -1.30 3.90 15.46
CA THR A 174 -2.74 3.75 15.33
C THR A 174 -3.39 5.11 15.23
N ARG A 175 -4.22 5.29 14.20
CA ARG A 175 -5.04 6.48 13.94
C ARG A 175 -6.52 6.16 14.07
N TYR A 176 -7.33 7.19 14.30
CA TYR A 176 -8.74 7.08 14.64
C TYR A 176 -9.62 7.93 13.72
N ALA A 177 -10.86 7.49 13.51
CA ALA A 177 -11.92 8.30 12.90
C ALA A 177 -12.88 8.77 14.01
N VAL A 178 -12.50 9.83 14.73
CA VAL A 178 -13.29 10.44 15.81
C VAL A 178 -14.25 11.48 15.24
N MET A 179 -13.77 12.32 14.33
CA MET A 179 -14.61 13.29 13.62
C MET A 179 -15.31 12.64 12.42
N ASN A 180 -16.55 13.05 12.14
CA ASN A 180 -17.32 12.60 10.98
C ASN A 180 -18.06 13.77 10.33
N ASP A 181 -17.52 14.22 9.21
CA ASP A 181 -18.01 15.40 8.48
C ASP A 181 -19.32 15.19 7.74
N TYR A 182 -19.70 13.93 7.46
CA TYR A 182 -20.98 13.61 6.83
C TYR A 182 -22.16 13.89 7.76
N ASN A 183 -21.95 13.71 9.07
CA ASN A 183 -22.99 13.75 10.09
C ASN A 183 -22.77 14.85 11.14
N LEU A 184 -21.70 15.64 11.02
CA LEU A 184 -21.31 16.69 11.96
C LEU A 184 -21.13 16.16 13.40
N ALA A 185 -20.53 14.97 13.51
CA ALA A 185 -20.42 14.23 14.76
C ALA A 185 -18.96 14.09 15.22
N ILE A 186 -18.77 14.05 16.54
CA ILE A 186 -17.50 13.76 17.20
C ILE A 186 -17.78 12.64 18.18
N ASP A 187 -17.34 11.42 17.87
CA ASP A 187 -17.63 10.22 18.64
C ASP A 187 -16.35 9.65 19.27
N LEU A 188 -16.15 9.99 20.54
CA LEU A 188 -15.05 9.48 21.35
C LEU A 188 -15.32 8.09 21.95
N GLN A 189 -16.60 7.68 22.05
CA GLN A 189 -16.96 6.42 22.70
C GLN A 189 -16.76 5.24 21.76
N ASN A 190 -17.02 5.44 20.46
CA ASN A 190 -16.87 4.42 19.42
C ASN A 190 -15.75 4.76 18.43
N ALA A 191 -14.72 5.49 18.87
CA ALA A 191 -13.58 5.85 18.05
C ALA A 191 -12.91 4.59 17.46
N LYS A 192 -13.02 4.39 16.14
CA LYS A 192 -12.50 3.19 15.47
C LYS A 192 -10.98 3.31 15.27
N PRO A 193 -10.17 2.41 15.86
CA PRO A 193 -8.73 2.38 15.60
C PRO A 193 -8.43 1.83 14.20
N GLY A 194 -7.24 2.16 13.67
CA GLY A 194 -6.80 1.69 12.34
C GLY A 194 -7.38 2.49 11.17
N ALA A 195 -7.89 3.70 11.44
CA ALA A 195 -8.35 4.60 10.39
C ALA A 195 -7.18 5.05 9.51
N CYS A 196 -7.42 5.12 8.20
CA CYS A 196 -6.46 5.62 7.22
C CYS A 196 -7.01 6.91 6.59
N LEU A 197 -6.15 7.70 5.96
CA LEU A 197 -6.58 8.83 5.14
C LEU A 197 -7.37 8.29 3.96
N ASN A 198 -8.57 8.81 3.74
CA ASN A 198 -9.51 8.28 2.77
C ASN A 198 -10.33 9.35 2.04
N ALA A 199 -9.95 10.62 2.12
CA ALA A 199 -10.66 11.76 1.50
C ALA A 199 -12.14 11.85 1.91
N ASP A 200 -12.40 11.56 3.19
CA ASP A 200 -13.71 11.64 3.84
C ASP A 200 -13.86 12.90 4.71
N THR A 201 -12.95 13.87 4.53
CA THR A 201 -12.90 15.15 5.27
C THR A 201 -13.22 16.33 4.37
N ALA A 202 -14.03 17.25 4.90
CA ALA A 202 -14.32 18.55 4.30
C ALA A 202 -13.17 19.53 4.54
N VAL A 203 -12.10 19.44 3.76
CA VAL A 203 -10.91 20.30 3.94
C VAL A 203 -11.17 21.74 3.45
N LEU A 204 -10.32 22.69 3.86
CA LEU A 204 -10.44 24.13 3.58
C LEU A 204 -10.83 24.47 2.12
N ALA A 205 -10.21 23.83 1.12
CA ALA A 205 -10.53 24.10 -0.28
C ALA A 205 -11.98 23.74 -0.64
N THR A 206 -12.54 22.66 -0.07
CA THR A 206 -13.94 22.25 -0.32
C THR A 206 -14.95 23.26 0.21
N LEU A 207 -14.56 24.12 1.17
CA LEU A 207 -15.41 25.16 1.74
C LEU A 207 -15.52 26.41 0.86
N LYS A 208 -14.61 26.57 -0.11
CA LYS A 208 -14.62 27.66 -1.09
C LYS A 208 -15.71 27.47 -2.14
N ARG A 209 -16.17 26.23 -2.38
CA ARG A 209 -17.29 25.93 -3.27
C ARG A 209 -18.59 26.55 -2.75
N ARG A 210 -19.22 27.41 -3.56
CA ARG A 210 -20.49 28.06 -3.24
C ARG A 210 -21.50 27.91 -4.39
N ALA A 211 -22.77 27.69 -4.05
CA ALA A 211 -23.87 27.73 -5.01
C ALA A 211 -24.69 28.98 -4.82
N ARG A 212 -25.09 29.59 -5.92
CA ARG A 212 -26.07 30.67 -5.93
C ARG A 212 -27.36 30.19 -5.28
N PHE A 213 -27.86 30.98 -4.33
CA PHE A 213 -29.15 30.68 -3.70
C PHE A 213 -30.28 30.65 -4.75
N CYS A 214 -31.08 29.58 -4.72
CA CYS A 214 -32.19 29.34 -5.64
C CYS A 214 -33.30 28.52 -4.95
N ILE A 215 -34.50 28.47 -5.53
CA ILE A 215 -35.62 27.68 -5.00
C ILE A 215 -35.23 26.20 -4.97
N GLY A 216 -35.36 25.55 -3.82
CA GLY A 216 -35.04 24.13 -3.64
C GLY A 216 -33.60 23.85 -3.17
N LEU A 217 -32.74 24.87 -3.06
CA LEU A 217 -31.40 24.70 -2.50
C LEU A 217 -31.49 24.20 -1.04
N GLY A 218 -30.80 23.11 -0.73
CA GLY A 218 -30.82 22.45 0.58
C GLY A 218 -32.01 21.50 0.81
N SER A 219 -32.94 21.37 -0.15
CA SER A 219 -33.95 20.30 -0.13
C SER A 219 -33.35 18.93 -0.51
N ARG A 220 -32.19 18.93 -1.18
CA ARG A 220 -31.35 17.75 -1.44
C ARG A 220 -29.87 18.08 -1.22
N PRO A 221 -29.04 17.12 -0.78
CA PRO A 221 -27.60 17.32 -0.67
C PRO A 221 -27.02 17.53 -2.07
N TRP A 222 -26.54 18.73 -2.36
CA TRP A 222 -25.83 19.04 -3.62
C TRP A 222 -24.29 18.94 -3.45
N ARG A 223 -23.85 18.58 -2.24
CA ARG A 223 -22.45 18.29 -1.87
C ARG A 223 -22.42 17.32 -0.70
N TYR A 224 -21.26 16.75 -0.39
CA TYR A 224 -21.12 15.70 0.62
C TYR A 224 -21.16 16.21 2.07
N PHE A 225 -20.54 17.37 2.30
CA PHE A 225 -20.25 17.86 3.63
C PHE A 225 -20.95 19.19 3.90
N ASN A 226 -21.50 19.35 5.09
CA ASN A 226 -22.15 20.58 5.51
C ASN A 226 -21.56 21.14 6.82
N ILE A 227 -20.23 21.12 6.94
CA ILE A 227 -19.55 21.49 8.19
C ILE A 227 -19.76 22.96 8.62
N THR A 228 -20.15 23.82 7.67
CA THR A 228 -20.51 25.23 7.89
C THR A 228 -22.01 25.44 8.15
N GLU A 229 -22.82 24.39 8.00
CA GLU A 229 -24.29 24.36 8.19
C GLU A 229 -25.11 25.29 7.27
N ASP A 230 -24.45 25.93 6.30
CA ASP A 230 -25.05 26.83 5.29
C ASP A 230 -25.17 26.18 3.90
N TRP A 231 -24.80 24.91 3.77
CA TRP A 231 -24.72 24.16 2.52
C TRP A 231 -23.86 24.86 1.45
N GLY A 232 -22.95 25.78 1.81
CA GLY A 232 -22.18 26.53 0.82
C GLY A 232 -22.98 27.60 0.07
N VAL A 233 -24.09 28.09 0.58
CA VAL A 233 -24.90 29.08 -0.15
C VAL A 233 -24.18 30.42 -0.36
N GLY A 234 -24.13 30.90 -1.60
CA GLY A 234 -23.48 32.15 -2.00
C GLY A 234 -24.40 33.04 -2.85
N GLU A 235 -23.96 34.28 -3.09
CA GLU A 235 -24.68 35.20 -3.99
C GLU A 235 -24.52 34.80 -5.47
N LYS A 236 -23.43 34.11 -5.79
CA LYS A 236 -23.08 33.57 -7.10
C LYS A 236 -22.54 32.16 -6.92
N ASP A 237 -22.55 31.40 -8.00
CA ASP A 237 -21.82 30.14 -8.08
C ASP A 237 -20.31 30.45 -8.06
N SER A 238 -19.57 29.70 -7.26
CA SER A 238 -18.13 29.72 -7.24
C SER A 238 -17.63 28.30 -7.06
N GLU A 239 -16.94 27.80 -8.06
CA GLU A 239 -16.19 26.56 -7.95
C GLU A 239 -14.74 26.90 -7.53
N PRO A 240 -14.05 26.00 -6.83
CA PRO A 240 -12.59 26.05 -6.81
C PRO A 240 -12.08 26.01 -8.26
N GLU A 241 -10.86 26.50 -8.48
CA GLU A 241 -10.23 26.45 -9.81
C GLU A 241 -10.19 24.96 -10.33
N GLU A 242 -9.89 24.76 -11.61
CA GLU A 242 -9.78 23.41 -12.21
C GLU A 242 -8.33 22.91 -12.15
N VAL A 243 -8.11 21.63 -11.78
CA VAL A 243 -6.78 20.99 -11.79
C VAL A 243 -6.83 19.63 -12.45
N THR A 244 -5.92 19.44 -13.41
CA THR A 244 -5.64 18.14 -14.02
C THR A 244 -5.10 17.16 -12.99
N LEU A 245 -5.60 15.92 -12.99
CA LEU A 245 -5.04 14.86 -12.17
C LEU A 245 -3.52 14.77 -12.37
N THR A 246 -2.77 14.69 -11.27
CA THR A 246 -1.32 14.44 -11.31
C THR A 246 -1.05 13.02 -11.80
N ASP A 247 0.15 12.75 -12.33
CA ASP A 247 0.56 11.39 -12.72
C ASP A 247 0.41 10.39 -11.55
N SER A 248 0.64 10.86 -10.32
CA SER A 248 0.50 10.05 -9.12
C SER A 248 -0.95 9.67 -8.81
N GLU A 249 -1.91 10.57 -9.10
CA GLU A 249 -3.34 10.32 -8.96
C GLU A 249 -3.89 9.48 -10.11
N VAL A 250 -3.39 9.68 -11.33
CA VAL A 250 -3.70 8.83 -12.49
C VAL A 250 -3.23 7.40 -12.22
N ALA A 251 -2.04 7.22 -11.65
CA ALA A 251 -1.52 5.90 -11.28
C ALA A 251 -2.42 5.14 -10.29
N LEU A 252 -3.26 5.84 -9.51
CA LEU A 252 -4.20 5.18 -8.59
C LEU A 252 -5.29 4.39 -9.32
N PHE A 253 -5.61 4.71 -10.57
CA PHE A 253 -6.57 3.95 -11.36
C PHE A 253 -6.02 2.58 -11.78
N GLU A 254 -4.72 2.49 -11.99
CA GLU A 254 -4.06 1.28 -12.52
C GLU A 254 -3.37 0.45 -11.42
N SER A 255 -3.04 1.07 -10.28
CA SER A 255 -2.33 0.43 -9.17
C SER A 255 -3.25 0.09 -7.98
N PRO A 256 -2.88 -0.87 -7.11
CA PRO A 256 -3.55 -1.06 -5.82
C PRO A 256 -3.61 0.24 -5.01
N LEU A 257 -4.75 0.52 -4.38
CA LEU A 257 -4.93 1.74 -3.58
C LEU A 257 -3.99 1.70 -2.35
N PRO A 258 -3.15 2.73 -2.10
CA PRO A 258 -2.33 2.82 -0.88
C PRO A 258 -3.24 2.88 0.35
N PHE A 259 -2.83 2.43 1.53
CA PHE A 259 -3.69 2.51 2.74
C PHE A 259 -4.17 3.94 3.02
N ASP A 260 -3.25 4.90 2.92
CA ASP A 260 -3.54 6.33 3.01
C ASP A 260 -3.68 6.93 1.62
N LEU A 261 -4.87 7.40 1.27
CA LEU A 261 -5.07 8.14 0.03
C LEU A 261 -4.40 9.51 0.09
N PRO A 262 -3.83 9.99 -1.04
CA PRO A 262 -3.38 11.37 -1.14
C PRO A 262 -4.58 12.32 -0.97
N THR A 263 -4.31 13.62 -0.80
CA THR A 263 -5.40 14.61 -0.84
C THR A 263 -5.86 14.67 -2.27
N MET A 264 -7.06 14.14 -2.53
CA MET A 264 -7.65 14.16 -3.86
C MET A 264 -9.16 14.09 -3.78
N HIS A 265 -9.82 14.45 -4.88
CA HIS A 265 -11.24 14.19 -5.06
C HIS A 265 -11.47 12.74 -5.53
N LYS A 266 -11.69 11.82 -4.56
CA LYS A 266 -11.77 10.38 -4.84
C LYS A 266 -12.99 9.89 -5.63
N ASP A 267 -13.89 10.77 -6.06
CA ASP A 267 -15.15 10.35 -6.71
C ASP A 267 -14.90 9.60 -8.02
N LEU A 268 -13.91 10.02 -8.82
CA LEU A 268 -13.56 9.29 -10.03
C LEU A 268 -13.05 7.87 -9.73
N LEU A 269 -12.33 7.67 -8.62
CA LEU A 269 -11.92 6.34 -8.18
C LEU A 269 -13.12 5.48 -7.74
N ILE A 270 -14.14 6.09 -7.11
CA ILE A 270 -15.41 5.43 -6.76
C ILE A 270 -16.12 4.97 -8.04
N LEU A 271 -16.27 5.86 -9.02
CA LEU A 271 -16.94 5.59 -10.29
C LEU A 271 -16.21 4.52 -11.12
N ALA A 272 -14.89 4.59 -11.21
CA ALA A 272 -14.08 3.59 -11.89
C ALA A 272 -14.23 2.21 -11.22
N ALA A 273 -14.11 2.14 -9.89
CA ALA A 273 -14.28 0.88 -9.15
C ALA A 273 -15.69 0.30 -9.29
N ALA A 274 -16.72 1.17 -9.30
CA ALA A 274 -18.10 0.80 -9.56
C ALA A 274 -18.27 0.23 -10.97
N PHE A 275 -17.75 0.90 -11.99
CA PHE A 275 -17.83 0.50 -13.41
C PHE A 275 -17.12 -0.83 -13.69
N GLU A 276 -15.95 -1.04 -13.09
CA GLU A 276 -15.19 -2.29 -13.22
C GLU A 276 -15.85 -3.45 -12.47
N GLY A 277 -16.69 -3.17 -11.47
CA GLY A 277 -17.21 -4.18 -10.56
C GLY A 277 -16.15 -4.67 -9.55
N ASN A 278 -15.19 -3.80 -9.20
CA ASN A 278 -14.15 -4.08 -8.21
C ASN A 278 -14.66 -3.83 -6.79
N VAL A 279 -15.10 -4.90 -6.12
CA VAL A 279 -15.75 -4.83 -4.79
C VAL A 279 -14.81 -4.26 -3.72
N ASP A 280 -13.56 -4.69 -3.70
CA ASP A 280 -12.61 -4.28 -2.67
C ASP A 280 -12.30 -2.78 -2.79
N ARG A 281 -12.06 -2.29 -4.01
CA ARG A 281 -11.85 -0.85 -4.25
C ARG A 281 -13.12 -0.05 -3.96
N TYR A 282 -14.27 -0.49 -4.47
CA TYR A 282 -15.52 0.24 -4.33
C TYR A 282 -15.97 0.32 -2.86
N SER A 283 -15.93 -0.79 -2.13
CA SER A 283 -16.31 -0.85 -0.71
C SER A 283 -15.43 0.03 0.18
N ARG A 284 -14.14 0.16 -0.15
CA ARG A 284 -13.19 1.02 0.55
C ARG A 284 -13.40 2.50 0.23
N LEU A 285 -13.65 2.84 -1.03
CA LEU A 285 -13.70 4.23 -1.50
C LEU A 285 -15.04 4.91 -1.28
N ARG A 286 -16.16 4.16 -1.37
CA ARG A 286 -17.52 4.71 -1.33
C ARG A 286 -17.76 5.60 -0.13
N ARG A 287 -18.57 6.64 -0.32
CA ARG A 287 -18.91 7.60 0.74
C ARG A 287 -20.00 7.01 1.66
N PRO A 288 -19.79 6.97 2.98
CA PRO A 288 -20.78 6.41 3.90
C PRO A 288 -22.12 7.17 3.85
N GLY A 289 -23.19 6.47 3.45
CA GLY A 289 -24.56 7.03 3.44
C GLY A 289 -24.76 8.19 2.46
N ARG A 290 -23.88 8.35 1.46
CA ARG A 290 -23.98 9.35 0.40
C ARG A 290 -23.66 8.70 -0.94
N SER A 291 -24.38 9.08 -1.99
CA SER A 291 -24.02 8.74 -3.37
C SER A 291 -23.12 9.82 -3.94
N VAL A 292 -22.25 9.44 -4.88
CA VAL A 292 -21.64 10.39 -5.82
C VAL A 292 -22.48 10.45 -7.09
N ASP A 293 -22.34 11.52 -7.87
CA ASP A 293 -23.03 11.65 -9.15
C ASP A 293 -22.62 10.54 -10.12
N TYR A 294 -23.57 10.04 -10.92
CA TYR A 294 -23.38 8.93 -11.89
C TYR A 294 -23.07 7.54 -11.30
N GLU A 295 -22.99 7.39 -9.98
CA GLU A 295 -22.67 6.11 -9.35
C GLU A 295 -23.60 4.96 -9.78
N TYR A 296 -24.91 5.23 -9.92
CA TYR A 296 -25.89 4.27 -10.47
C TYR A 296 -25.49 3.77 -11.87
N HIS A 297 -25.07 4.69 -12.76
CA HIS A 297 -24.75 4.39 -14.14
C HIS A 297 -23.47 3.54 -14.27
N CYS A 298 -22.53 3.70 -13.34
CA CYS A 298 -21.31 2.90 -13.26
C CYS A 298 -21.54 1.56 -12.56
N LEU A 299 -22.34 1.50 -11.50
CA LEU A 299 -22.65 0.25 -10.82
C LEU A 299 -23.36 -0.75 -11.74
N LEU A 300 -24.23 -0.27 -12.63
CA LEU A 300 -24.98 -1.13 -13.54
C LEU A 300 -24.05 -2.03 -14.39
N PRO A 301 -23.13 -1.53 -15.24
CA PRO A 301 -22.16 -2.37 -15.95
C PRO A 301 -21.25 -3.17 -15.01
N GLY A 302 -20.88 -2.63 -13.85
CA GLY A 302 -20.02 -3.34 -12.88
C GLY A 302 -20.64 -4.62 -12.34
N ILE A 303 -21.94 -4.58 -11.99
CA ILE A 303 -22.71 -5.76 -11.55
C ILE A 303 -22.74 -6.82 -12.66
N TYR A 304 -22.94 -6.40 -13.90
CA TYR A 304 -22.96 -7.29 -15.07
C TYR A 304 -21.59 -7.95 -15.31
N ARG A 305 -20.49 -7.24 -15.08
CA ARG A 305 -19.11 -7.72 -15.27
C ARG A 305 -18.61 -8.62 -14.13
N SER A 306 -19.05 -8.38 -12.89
CA SER A 306 -18.48 -8.97 -11.69
C SER A 306 -19.51 -9.75 -10.87
N THR A 307 -19.33 -11.06 -10.76
CA THR A 307 -20.12 -11.92 -9.86
C THR A 307 -19.98 -11.46 -8.40
N SER A 308 -18.77 -11.09 -7.98
CA SER A 308 -18.51 -10.64 -6.61
C SER A 308 -19.29 -9.36 -6.29
N MET A 309 -19.35 -8.40 -7.23
CA MET A 309 -20.12 -7.15 -7.04
C MET A 309 -21.61 -7.41 -6.92
N ALA A 310 -22.16 -8.26 -7.80
CA ALA A 310 -23.57 -8.65 -7.74
C ALA A 310 -23.95 -9.29 -6.39
N LEU A 311 -23.13 -10.25 -5.93
CA LEU A 311 -23.35 -10.93 -4.65
C LEU A 311 -23.19 -10.00 -3.46
N TRP A 312 -22.19 -9.13 -3.49
CA TRP A 312 -21.94 -8.19 -2.40
C TRP A 312 -23.06 -7.17 -2.26
N LEU A 313 -23.52 -6.55 -3.35
CA LEU A 313 -24.65 -5.60 -3.30
C LEU A 313 -25.96 -6.28 -2.91
N ALA A 314 -26.18 -7.54 -3.30
CA ALA A 314 -27.36 -8.28 -2.87
C ALA A 314 -27.43 -8.45 -1.33
N HIS A 315 -26.28 -8.52 -0.65
CA HIS A 315 -26.22 -8.56 0.81
C HIS A 315 -26.18 -7.18 1.47
N ASN A 316 -26.07 -6.10 0.70
CA ASN A 316 -25.97 -4.72 1.19
C ASN A 316 -26.97 -3.80 0.44
N PRO A 317 -28.29 -4.03 0.59
CA PRO A 317 -29.32 -3.29 -0.16
C PRO A 317 -29.39 -1.80 0.21
N ASP A 318 -28.98 -1.43 1.41
CA ASP A 318 -28.88 -0.04 1.87
C ASP A 318 -27.98 0.81 0.96
N ILE A 319 -26.93 0.21 0.40
CA ILE A 319 -26.03 0.87 -0.55
C ILE A 319 -26.78 1.24 -1.83
N MET A 320 -27.56 0.30 -2.37
CA MET A 320 -28.35 0.52 -3.58
C MET A 320 -29.42 1.60 -3.35
N GLU A 321 -30.07 1.58 -2.18
CA GLU A 321 -31.07 2.59 -1.81
C GLU A 321 -30.47 4.00 -1.75
N VAL A 322 -29.29 4.15 -1.15
CA VAL A 322 -28.57 5.44 -1.09
C VAL A 322 -28.21 5.95 -2.48
N VAL A 323 -27.69 5.08 -3.34
CA VAL A 323 -27.30 5.45 -4.71
C VAL A 323 -28.50 5.86 -5.55
N VAL A 324 -29.61 5.12 -5.44
CA VAL A 324 -30.83 5.41 -6.19
C VAL A 324 -31.54 6.67 -5.69
N ALA A 325 -31.56 6.90 -4.37
CA ALA A 325 -32.22 8.07 -3.79
C ALA A 325 -31.59 9.42 -4.20
N ALA A 326 -30.32 9.42 -4.61
CA ALA A 326 -29.63 10.63 -5.07
C ALA A 326 -30.09 11.10 -6.45
N TRP A 327 -30.71 10.23 -7.26
CA TRP A 327 -31.07 10.51 -8.65
C TRP A 327 -32.58 10.37 -8.88
N ASP A 328 -33.21 11.42 -9.43
CA ASP A 328 -34.66 11.43 -9.74
C ASP A 328 -35.12 10.33 -10.72
N TRP A 329 -34.16 9.78 -11.47
CA TRP A 329 -34.37 8.73 -12.46
C TRP A 329 -33.75 7.39 -12.03
N GLY A 330 -33.21 7.30 -10.81
CA GLY A 330 -32.64 6.08 -10.27
C GLY A 330 -33.73 5.01 -10.12
N ASP A 331 -33.46 3.81 -10.63
CA ASP A 331 -34.38 2.68 -10.56
C ASP A 331 -33.73 1.54 -9.79
N ILE A 332 -34.16 1.33 -8.54
CA ILE A 332 -33.67 0.21 -7.73
C ILE A 332 -33.93 -1.14 -8.41
N GLN A 333 -35.03 -1.23 -9.18
CA GLN A 333 -35.32 -2.43 -9.98
C GLN A 333 -34.29 -2.62 -11.08
N GLY A 334 -33.67 -1.55 -11.58
CA GLY A 334 -32.54 -1.62 -12.51
C GLY A 334 -31.33 -2.36 -11.94
N LEU A 335 -30.92 -2.04 -10.71
CA LEU A 335 -29.82 -2.73 -10.04
C LEU A 335 -30.19 -4.17 -9.66
N ARG A 336 -31.43 -4.41 -9.20
CA ARG A 336 -31.93 -5.77 -8.91
C ARG A 336 -31.98 -6.65 -10.16
N ARG A 337 -32.46 -6.11 -11.29
CA ARG A 337 -32.39 -6.77 -12.61
C ARG A 337 -30.94 -7.13 -12.95
N ALA A 338 -29.98 -6.23 -12.74
CA ALA A 338 -28.57 -6.52 -13.01
C ALA A 338 -28.01 -7.66 -12.14
N ILE A 339 -28.37 -7.69 -10.86
CA ILE A 339 -27.97 -8.76 -9.93
C ILE A 339 -28.57 -10.09 -10.41
N ASN A 340 -29.88 -10.13 -10.67
CA ASN A 340 -30.57 -11.31 -11.17
C ASN A 340 -29.97 -11.81 -12.50
N ALA A 341 -29.63 -10.88 -13.41
CA ALA A 341 -28.95 -11.22 -14.66
C ALA A 341 -27.63 -11.96 -14.42
N ARG A 342 -26.80 -11.45 -13.50
CA ARG A 342 -25.50 -12.04 -13.18
C ARG A 342 -25.64 -13.43 -12.55
N HIS A 343 -26.65 -13.65 -11.70
CA HIS A 343 -26.96 -14.99 -11.18
C HIS A 343 -27.30 -15.97 -12.31
N VAL A 344 -28.18 -15.59 -13.24
CA VAL A 344 -28.53 -16.42 -14.40
C VAL A 344 -27.29 -16.76 -15.25
N MET A 345 -26.41 -15.79 -15.51
CA MET A 345 -25.15 -16.01 -16.23
C MET A 345 -24.21 -17.02 -15.54
N ASN A 346 -24.30 -17.15 -14.22
CA ASN A 346 -23.55 -18.13 -13.44
C ASN A 346 -24.28 -19.48 -13.30
N ASN A 347 -25.37 -19.71 -14.03
CA ASN A 347 -26.25 -20.88 -13.89
C ASN A 347 -26.97 -20.98 -12.54
N ASP A 348 -27.10 -19.86 -11.86
CA ASP A 348 -27.69 -19.78 -10.54
C ASP A 348 -29.10 -19.18 -10.62
N THR A 349 -30.13 -20.03 -10.64
CA THR A 349 -31.53 -19.59 -10.87
C THR A 349 -32.43 -19.70 -9.64
N HIS A 350 -31.93 -20.20 -8.51
CA HIS A 350 -32.74 -20.41 -7.31
C HIS A 350 -33.42 -19.11 -6.84
N ARG A 351 -32.73 -17.97 -6.94
CA ARG A 351 -33.28 -16.65 -6.58
C ARG A 351 -34.47 -16.22 -7.44
N LEU A 352 -34.58 -16.71 -8.66
CA LEU A 352 -35.68 -16.37 -9.56
C LEU A 352 -36.80 -17.41 -9.52
N LEU A 353 -36.46 -18.68 -9.28
CA LEU A 353 -37.40 -19.81 -9.36
C LEU A 353 -37.98 -20.19 -8.00
N ASP A 354 -37.20 -20.06 -6.92
CA ASP A 354 -37.52 -20.59 -5.60
C ASP A 354 -37.83 -19.46 -4.59
N ALA A 355 -37.89 -18.20 -5.03
CA ALA A 355 -38.18 -17.07 -4.15
C ALA A 355 -39.63 -17.08 -3.66
N GLU A 356 -39.81 -16.88 -2.35
CA GLU A 356 -41.10 -16.67 -1.71
C GLU A 356 -41.14 -15.32 -0.99
N PRO A 357 -41.96 -14.34 -1.44
CA PRO A 357 -42.80 -14.38 -2.66
C PRO A 357 -41.98 -14.38 -3.96
N PRO A 358 -42.58 -14.78 -5.11
CA PRO A 358 -41.89 -14.79 -6.39
C PRO A 358 -41.34 -13.41 -6.77
N VAL A 359 -40.18 -13.39 -7.43
CA VAL A 359 -39.57 -12.15 -7.92
C VAL A 359 -40.55 -11.41 -8.85
N PRO A 360 -40.80 -10.11 -8.64
CA PRO A 360 -41.66 -9.30 -9.50
C PRO A 360 -41.20 -9.27 -10.96
N ASP A 361 -42.14 -9.14 -11.90
CA ASP A 361 -41.84 -9.15 -13.35
C ASP A 361 -40.95 -7.98 -13.78
N ASP A 362 -41.05 -6.83 -13.11
CA ASP A 362 -40.20 -5.66 -13.32
C ASP A 362 -38.78 -5.84 -12.78
N GLU A 363 -38.49 -6.89 -12.01
CA GLU A 363 -37.15 -7.25 -11.55
C GLU A 363 -36.51 -8.38 -12.37
N LEU A 364 -37.20 -8.89 -13.40
CA LEU A 364 -36.68 -9.92 -14.29
C LEU A 364 -35.62 -9.35 -15.26
N PRO A 365 -34.44 -9.97 -15.35
CA PRO A 365 -33.36 -9.45 -16.20
C PRO A 365 -33.64 -9.66 -17.68
N TYR A 366 -33.33 -8.66 -18.52
CA TYR A 366 -33.39 -8.81 -19.99
C TYR A 366 -32.11 -9.38 -20.59
N TRP A 367 -30.97 -8.86 -20.13
CA TRP A 367 -29.65 -9.18 -20.65
C TRP A 367 -29.05 -10.28 -19.78
N ILE A 368 -28.99 -11.51 -20.28
CA ILE A 368 -28.58 -12.67 -19.46
C ILE A 368 -27.39 -13.44 -20.05
N TRP A 369 -26.66 -12.88 -21.02
CA TRP A 369 -25.57 -13.57 -21.73
C TRP A 369 -24.29 -12.74 -21.98
N TYR A 370 -24.19 -11.51 -21.47
CA TYR A 370 -23.09 -10.56 -21.72
C TYR A 370 -22.88 -9.64 -20.50
N PRO A 371 -21.66 -9.14 -20.17
CA PRO A 371 -20.35 -9.26 -20.84
C PRO A 371 -19.48 -10.47 -20.45
N ASN A 372 -18.35 -10.65 -21.16
CA ASN A 372 -17.21 -11.51 -20.80
C ASN A 372 -17.39 -13.04 -20.95
N GLY A 373 -18.17 -13.50 -21.92
CA GLY A 373 -18.27 -14.94 -22.23
C GLY A 373 -18.96 -15.80 -21.16
N SER A 374 -19.37 -15.21 -20.02
CA SER A 374 -20.23 -15.83 -19.00
C SER A 374 -21.62 -16.03 -19.58
N ARG A 375 -21.89 -17.24 -20.10
CA ARG A 375 -23.13 -17.60 -20.77
C ARG A 375 -23.86 -18.66 -19.96
N PRO A 376 -25.17 -18.50 -19.71
CA PRO A 376 -25.97 -19.55 -19.11
C PRO A 376 -25.89 -20.83 -19.95
N SER A 377 -25.89 -21.96 -19.26
CA SER A 377 -25.93 -23.29 -19.86
C SER A 377 -27.26 -23.52 -20.56
N HIS A 378 -27.24 -24.45 -21.51
CA HIS A 378 -28.45 -24.92 -22.19
C HIS A 378 -29.55 -25.34 -21.19
N THR A 379 -29.17 -26.12 -20.18
CA THR A 379 -30.09 -26.60 -19.14
C THR A 379 -30.68 -25.45 -18.33
N THR A 380 -29.87 -24.46 -17.98
CA THR A 380 -30.32 -23.26 -17.26
C THR A 380 -31.39 -22.51 -18.04
N LEU A 381 -31.15 -22.23 -19.33
CA LEU A 381 -32.09 -21.48 -20.16
C LEU A 381 -33.41 -22.24 -20.37
N VAL A 382 -33.35 -23.56 -20.57
CA VAL A 382 -34.55 -24.40 -20.70
C VAL A 382 -35.33 -24.45 -19.39
N ASN A 383 -34.67 -24.66 -18.25
CA ASN A 383 -35.33 -24.73 -16.95
C ASN A 383 -35.94 -23.38 -16.57
N LEU A 384 -35.22 -22.29 -16.81
CA LEU A 384 -35.70 -20.93 -16.55
C LEU A 384 -36.93 -20.60 -17.41
N ALA A 385 -36.91 -20.91 -18.70
CA ALA A 385 -38.04 -20.67 -19.60
C ALA A 385 -39.27 -21.54 -19.29
N LYS A 386 -39.08 -22.73 -18.70
CA LYS A 386 -40.16 -23.60 -18.23
C LYS A 386 -40.76 -23.10 -16.92
N ALA A 387 -39.92 -22.82 -15.93
CA ALA A 387 -40.36 -22.47 -14.58
C ALA A 387 -40.82 -21.01 -14.46
N ARG A 388 -40.28 -20.09 -15.30
CA ARG A 388 -40.71 -18.68 -15.38
C ARG A 388 -41.02 -18.28 -16.83
N PRO A 389 -42.24 -18.52 -17.34
CA PRO A 389 -42.60 -18.24 -18.74
C PRO A 389 -42.35 -16.80 -19.20
N ALA A 390 -42.44 -15.81 -18.28
CA ALA A 390 -42.12 -14.41 -18.55
C ALA A 390 -40.65 -14.14 -18.96
N MET A 391 -39.75 -15.09 -18.70
CA MET A 391 -38.33 -15.02 -19.10
C MET A 391 -38.01 -15.75 -20.42
N ARG A 392 -39.02 -16.36 -21.07
CA ARG A 392 -38.81 -17.12 -22.31
C ARG A 392 -38.23 -16.26 -23.46
N PRO A 393 -38.73 -15.02 -23.74
CA PRO A 393 -38.13 -14.16 -24.77
C PRO A 393 -36.63 -13.88 -24.53
N GLN A 394 -36.24 -13.68 -23.27
CA GLN A 394 -34.87 -13.42 -22.83
C GLN A 394 -33.98 -14.65 -23.06
N CYS A 395 -34.49 -15.85 -22.77
CA CYS A 395 -33.80 -17.12 -23.03
C CYS A 395 -33.62 -17.37 -24.54
N VAL A 396 -34.65 -17.10 -25.35
CA VAL A 396 -34.58 -17.18 -26.81
C VAL A 396 -33.53 -16.21 -27.34
N ARG A 397 -33.56 -14.96 -26.88
CA ARG A 397 -32.57 -13.95 -27.25
C ARG A 397 -31.15 -14.39 -26.91
N ALA A 398 -30.94 -14.92 -25.70
CA ALA A 398 -29.65 -15.47 -25.28
C ALA A 398 -29.20 -16.62 -26.20
N SER A 399 -30.10 -17.54 -26.58
CA SER A 399 -29.77 -18.67 -27.46
C SER A 399 -29.31 -18.26 -28.86
N ILE A 400 -29.88 -17.18 -29.40
CA ILE A 400 -29.49 -16.57 -30.69
C ILE A 400 -28.09 -15.96 -30.56
N ALA A 401 -27.85 -15.19 -29.49
CA ALA A 401 -26.56 -14.57 -29.23
C ALA A 401 -25.44 -15.59 -28.97
N ILE A 402 -25.77 -16.76 -28.40
CA ILE A 402 -24.85 -17.88 -28.21
C ILE A 402 -24.58 -18.61 -29.55
N GLY A 403 -25.47 -18.49 -30.53
CA GLY A 403 -25.37 -19.16 -31.84
C GLY A 403 -25.83 -20.62 -31.83
N HIS A 404 -26.71 -21.01 -30.90
CA HIS A 404 -27.11 -22.41 -30.73
C HIS A 404 -28.52 -22.68 -31.29
N ARG A 405 -28.60 -23.10 -32.56
CA ARG A 405 -29.88 -23.34 -33.27
C ARG A 405 -30.82 -24.33 -32.58
N GLY A 406 -30.30 -25.45 -32.06
CA GLY A 406 -31.13 -26.48 -31.42
C GLY A 406 -31.88 -25.96 -30.18
N LEU A 407 -31.15 -25.33 -29.25
CA LEU A 407 -31.70 -24.62 -28.10
C LEU A 407 -32.73 -23.55 -28.49
N TYR A 408 -32.42 -22.73 -29.50
CA TYR A 408 -33.36 -21.73 -30.01
C TYR A 408 -34.69 -22.38 -30.43
N THR A 409 -34.65 -23.42 -31.26
CA THR A 409 -35.85 -24.15 -31.70
C THR A 409 -36.60 -24.72 -30.50
N GLN A 410 -35.90 -25.36 -29.56
CA GLN A 410 -36.50 -25.92 -28.35
C GLN A 410 -37.22 -24.86 -27.50
N LEU A 411 -36.65 -23.66 -27.35
CA LEU A 411 -37.23 -22.59 -26.53
C LEU A 411 -38.43 -21.92 -27.21
N VAL A 412 -38.42 -21.82 -28.54
CA VAL A 412 -39.48 -21.17 -29.34
C VAL A 412 -40.70 -22.07 -29.53
N ASP A 413 -40.48 -23.37 -29.65
CA ASP A 413 -41.52 -24.40 -29.80
C ASP A 413 -42.04 -24.90 -28.44
N MET A 414 -41.54 -24.37 -27.33
CA MET A 414 -42.01 -24.72 -25.99
C MET A 414 -43.48 -24.29 -25.80
N ASP A 415 -44.34 -25.22 -25.38
CA ASP A 415 -45.76 -24.94 -25.10
C ASP A 415 -45.91 -23.87 -24.01
N ALA A 416 -46.86 -22.95 -24.17
CA ALA A 416 -47.12 -21.89 -23.20
C ALA A 416 -48.17 -22.37 -22.17
N GLU A 417 -47.72 -22.89 -21.03
CA GLU A 417 -48.60 -23.09 -19.88
C GLU A 417 -48.76 -21.73 -19.15
N PHE A 418 -49.92 -21.08 -19.30
CA PHE A 418 -50.26 -19.83 -18.58
C PHE A 418 -50.65 -20.16 -17.12
N PRO A 419 -50.21 -19.35 -16.13
CA PRO A 419 -50.97 -18.14 -15.82
C PRO A 419 -50.08 -16.97 -15.36
N SER A 420 -49.99 -15.91 -16.17
CA SER A 420 -49.77 -14.57 -15.63
C SER A 420 -51.09 -13.83 -15.72
N SER A 421 -51.63 -13.40 -14.58
CA SER A 421 -52.88 -12.64 -14.50
C SER A 421 -52.73 -11.18 -14.94
N ASN A 422 -51.56 -10.79 -15.48
CA ASN A 422 -51.27 -9.43 -15.92
C ASN A 422 -51.16 -9.40 -17.47
N VAL A 423 -52.29 -9.14 -18.12
CA VAL A 423 -52.47 -9.24 -19.58
C VAL A 423 -51.64 -8.18 -20.34
N ASP A 424 -51.13 -7.15 -19.65
CA ASP A 424 -50.38 -6.05 -20.26
C ASP A 424 -48.88 -6.36 -20.52
N HIS A 425 -48.35 -7.51 -20.09
CA HIS A 425 -46.91 -7.85 -20.19
C HIS A 425 -46.58 -9.19 -20.87
N ILE A 426 -47.48 -9.78 -21.65
CA ILE A 426 -47.16 -10.95 -22.48
C ILE A 426 -46.29 -10.47 -23.65
N SER A 427 -44.99 -10.28 -23.40
CA SER A 427 -44.02 -10.04 -24.47
C SER A 427 -44.04 -11.26 -25.38
N PRO A 428 -44.41 -11.13 -26.67
CA PRO A 428 -44.37 -12.26 -27.57
C PRO A 428 -42.95 -12.84 -27.57
N VAL A 429 -42.83 -14.18 -27.64
CA VAL A 429 -41.54 -14.88 -27.77
C VAL A 429 -40.71 -14.29 -28.92
N VAL A 430 -41.39 -13.77 -29.94
CA VAL A 430 -40.81 -12.96 -31.02
C VAL A 430 -41.13 -11.48 -30.79
N ASP A 431 -40.18 -10.74 -30.21
CA ASP A 431 -40.25 -9.28 -30.09
C ASP A 431 -39.23 -8.56 -31.01
N PHE A 432 -39.29 -7.23 -31.02
CA PHE A 432 -38.39 -6.39 -31.84
C PHE A 432 -36.91 -6.61 -31.52
N TYR A 433 -36.56 -6.86 -30.25
CA TYR A 433 -35.17 -7.02 -29.81
C TYR A 433 -34.63 -8.41 -30.12
N VAL A 434 -35.45 -9.46 -30.02
CA VAL A 434 -35.13 -10.82 -30.49
C VAL A 434 -34.84 -10.81 -31.99
N MET A 435 -35.67 -10.09 -32.77
CA MET A 435 -35.46 -9.93 -34.21
C MET A 435 -34.16 -9.16 -34.53
N ASN A 436 -33.82 -8.13 -33.75
CA ASN A 436 -32.55 -7.42 -33.93
C ASN A 436 -31.33 -8.28 -33.59
N GLU A 437 -31.42 -9.10 -32.53
CA GLU A 437 -30.38 -10.07 -32.18
C GLU A 437 -30.18 -11.08 -33.32
N ALA A 438 -31.27 -11.59 -33.90
CA ALA A 438 -31.22 -12.49 -35.06
C ALA A 438 -30.53 -11.86 -36.27
N LYS A 439 -30.86 -10.60 -36.59
CA LYS A 439 -30.24 -9.85 -37.70
C LYS A 439 -28.75 -9.61 -37.50
N ALA A 440 -28.31 -9.45 -36.25
CA ALA A 440 -26.91 -9.24 -35.90
C ALA A 440 -26.11 -10.55 -35.77
N SER A 441 -26.79 -11.71 -35.72
CA SER A 441 -26.15 -13.02 -35.57
C SER A 441 -25.38 -13.44 -36.83
N PRO A 442 -24.24 -14.15 -36.70
CA PRO A 442 -23.57 -14.79 -37.85
C PRO A 442 -24.49 -15.73 -38.64
N ASP A 443 -25.46 -16.34 -37.96
CA ASP A 443 -26.44 -17.27 -38.52
C ASP A 443 -27.78 -16.58 -38.89
N ARG A 444 -27.74 -15.28 -39.20
CA ARG A 444 -28.94 -14.44 -39.40
C ARG A 444 -29.97 -15.04 -40.35
N ASP A 445 -29.54 -15.69 -41.43
CA ASP A 445 -30.45 -16.15 -42.49
C ASP A 445 -31.38 -17.24 -41.97
N PHE A 446 -30.88 -18.08 -41.05
CA PHE A 446 -31.69 -19.08 -40.35
C PHE A 446 -32.65 -18.42 -39.35
N TYR A 447 -32.13 -17.62 -38.42
CA TYR A 447 -32.92 -17.05 -37.33
C TYR A 447 -33.99 -16.07 -37.83
N VAL A 448 -33.65 -15.19 -38.78
CA VAL A 448 -34.60 -14.21 -39.33
C VAL A 448 -35.73 -14.91 -40.10
N ALA A 449 -35.40 -15.87 -40.97
CA ALA A 449 -36.42 -16.59 -41.76
C ALA A 449 -37.41 -17.34 -40.86
N ASP A 450 -36.91 -17.97 -39.79
CA ASP A 450 -37.76 -18.70 -38.84
C ASP A 450 -38.63 -17.75 -37.98
N LEU A 451 -38.06 -16.66 -37.47
CA LEU A 451 -38.82 -15.66 -36.71
C LEU A 451 -39.92 -14.99 -37.56
N GLU A 452 -39.65 -14.67 -38.83
CA GLU A 452 -40.64 -14.13 -39.76
C GLU A 452 -41.75 -15.16 -40.09
N ARG A 453 -41.40 -16.44 -40.21
CA ARG A 453 -42.37 -17.53 -40.35
C ARG A 453 -43.30 -17.59 -39.14
N LEU A 454 -42.74 -17.57 -37.93
CA LEU A 454 -43.49 -17.60 -36.68
C LEU A 454 -44.38 -16.37 -36.49
N GLN A 455 -43.93 -15.18 -36.91
CA GLN A 455 -44.75 -13.97 -36.90
C GLN A 455 -45.98 -14.10 -37.79
N ARG A 456 -45.82 -14.66 -39.01
CA ARG A 456 -46.94 -14.92 -39.93
C ARG A 456 -47.90 -15.97 -39.39
N GLU A 457 -47.38 -17.09 -38.91
CA GLU A 457 -48.18 -18.22 -38.39
C GLU A 457 -48.99 -17.84 -37.15
N ARG A 458 -48.40 -17.03 -36.25
CA ARG A 458 -49.04 -16.63 -34.98
C ARG A 458 -49.78 -15.29 -35.06
N GLY A 459 -49.85 -14.66 -36.24
CA GLY A 459 -50.53 -13.38 -36.45
C GLY A 459 -49.97 -12.22 -35.62
N LEU A 460 -48.68 -12.26 -35.28
CA LEU A 460 -48.04 -11.28 -34.41
C LEU A 460 -47.72 -10.00 -35.20
N VAL A 461 -48.26 -8.86 -34.76
CA VAL A 461 -47.94 -7.55 -35.35
C VAL A 461 -46.65 -7.02 -34.70
N THR A 462 -45.70 -6.53 -35.51
CA THR A 462 -44.48 -5.90 -35.02
C THR A 462 -44.84 -4.69 -34.15
N LEU A 463 -44.76 -4.83 -32.83
CA LEU A 463 -45.00 -3.74 -31.90
C LEU A 463 -43.97 -2.64 -32.16
N ARG A 464 -44.42 -1.52 -32.73
CA ARG A 464 -43.60 -0.30 -32.82
C ARG A 464 -43.49 0.29 -31.43
N TYR A 465 -42.24 0.49 -30.98
CA TYR A 465 -41.80 1.40 -29.92
C TYR A 465 -42.93 1.87 -29.01
N ASN A 466 -43.19 1.17 -27.90
CA ASN A 466 -43.69 1.75 -26.65
C ASN A 466 -43.82 0.67 -25.56
N TYR A 467 -43.56 1.08 -24.32
CA TYR A 467 -43.83 0.46 -23.00
C TYR A 467 -42.68 -0.18 -22.21
N ASP A 468 -41.74 -0.94 -22.81
CA ASP A 468 -40.64 -1.55 -22.02
C ASP A 468 -39.34 -0.72 -22.04
N LYS A 469 -39.35 0.49 -21.46
CA LYS A 469 -38.17 1.39 -21.42
C LYS A 469 -36.91 0.70 -20.86
N TRP A 470 -37.08 -0.25 -19.96
CA TRP A 470 -35.99 -1.02 -19.35
C TRP A 470 -35.24 -1.94 -20.33
N LYS A 471 -35.87 -2.37 -21.44
CA LYS A 471 -35.21 -3.16 -22.50
C LYS A 471 -34.27 -2.31 -23.39
N ILE A 472 -34.46 -0.99 -23.39
CA ILE A 472 -33.62 -0.02 -24.15
C ILE A 472 -32.29 0.21 -23.44
N ASN A 473 -32.27 0.11 -22.11
CA ASN A 473 -31.08 0.34 -21.30
C ASN A 473 -30.10 -0.81 -21.51
N VAL A 474 -29.14 -0.59 -22.40
CA VAL A 474 -28.03 -1.52 -22.67
C VAL A 474 -26.98 -1.31 -21.56
N PRO A 475 -26.78 -2.28 -20.64
CA PRO A 475 -25.97 -2.07 -19.44
C PRO A 475 -24.52 -1.66 -19.68
N TRP A 476 -23.95 -2.00 -20.85
CA TRP A 476 -22.58 -1.65 -21.22
C TRP A 476 -22.46 -0.36 -22.04
N LYS A 477 -23.58 0.25 -22.43
CA LYS A 477 -23.60 1.61 -23.00
C LYS A 477 -23.94 2.66 -21.95
N THR A 478 -24.45 2.23 -20.81
CA THR A 478 -24.60 3.06 -19.61
C THR A 478 -23.27 3.09 -18.87
N GLY A 479 -22.86 4.24 -18.35
CA GLY A 479 -21.67 4.30 -17.51
C GLY A 479 -20.34 4.31 -18.28
N ASP A 480 -20.33 4.42 -19.61
CA ASP A 480 -19.09 4.45 -20.38
C ASP A 480 -18.22 5.63 -19.93
N MET A 481 -17.09 5.32 -19.29
CA MET A 481 -16.12 6.31 -18.81
C MET A 481 -15.58 7.18 -19.95
N ALA A 482 -15.70 6.74 -21.21
CA ALA A 482 -15.35 7.51 -22.40
C ALA A 482 -16.52 8.32 -22.99
N SER A 483 -17.72 8.24 -22.42
CA SER A 483 -18.88 8.99 -22.90
C SER A 483 -18.76 10.47 -22.59
N ASP A 484 -18.99 11.35 -23.56
CA ASP A 484 -19.17 12.81 -23.41
C ASP A 484 -20.31 13.20 -22.46
N VAL A 485 -21.01 12.28 -21.79
CA VAL A 485 -21.94 12.59 -20.70
C VAL A 485 -21.28 12.39 -19.34
N ILE A 486 -20.37 11.41 -19.21
CA ILE A 486 -19.52 11.24 -18.04
C ILE A 486 -18.33 12.19 -18.19
N LEU A 487 -17.60 12.12 -19.31
CA LEU A 487 -16.56 13.07 -19.75
C LEU A 487 -17.07 14.45 -20.17
N GLY A 488 -18.36 14.64 -20.44
CA GLY A 488 -18.91 15.93 -20.85
C GLY A 488 -20.07 16.46 -20.01
N THR A 489 -20.34 15.85 -18.86
CA THR A 489 -20.54 16.66 -17.63
C THR A 489 -19.23 16.88 -16.87
N LEU A 490 -18.15 16.21 -17.30
CA LEU A 490 -16.77 16.70 -17.18
C LEU A 490 -16.38 17.65 -18.35
N THR A 491 -17.34 18.21 -19.14
CA THR A 491 -16.96 19.18 -20.20
C THR A 491 -16.56 20.46 -19.50
N ASP A 492 -15.31 20.83 -19.76
CA ASP A 492 -14.49 21.90 -19.20
C ASP A 492 -13.99 21.65 -17.77
N ASP A 493 -14.76 20.97 -16.90
CA ASP A 493 -14.44 20.95 -15.47
C ASP A 493 -13.93 19.57 -14.99
N ALA A 494 -12.78 19.12 -15.47
CA ALA A 494 -11.97 18.09 -14.78
C ALA A 494 -11.47 18.60 -13.40
N SER A 495 -12.31 19.29 -12.64
CA SER A 495 -12.03 19.87 -11.33
C SER A 495 -12.08 18.77 -10.28
N CYS A 496 -10.98 18.04 -10.15
CA CYS A 496 -10.58 17.59 -8.83
C CYS A 496 -10.19 18.84 -8.04
N ILE A 497 -10.77 19.04 -6.86
CA ILE A 497 -10.26 20.05 -5.93
C ILE A 497 -8.89 19.56 -5.47
N VAL A 498 -7.83 20.00 -6.14
CA VAL A 498 -6.46 20.01 -5.62
C VAL A 498 -5.78 21.28 -6.13
N HIS A 499 -5.98 22.44 -5.50
CA HIS A 499 -5.35 23.68 -5.96
C HIS A 499 -3.94 23.93 -5.43
N THR A 500 -3.11 24.37 -6.38
CA THR A 500 -1.80 25.05 -6.25
C THR A 500 -0.69 24.26 -5.60
N GLY A 501 0.02 23.46 -6.42
CA GLY A 501 1.46 23.25 -6.27
C GLY A 501 1.95 22.81 -4.88
N GLN A 502 1.14 22.03 -4.18
CA GLN A 502 1.53 21.31 -2.97
C GLN A 502 1.25 19.83 -3.15
N ASP A 503 1.61 19.31 -4.33
CA ASP A 503 2.38 18.09 -4.27
C ASP A 503 3.54 18.40 -3.34
N TRP A 504 3.62 17.69 -2.22
CA TRP A 504 4.90 17.40 -1.62
C TRP A 504 5.67 16.60 -2.67
N GLU A 505 6.06 17.27 -3.77
CA GLU A 505 6.64 16.63 -4.93
C GLU A 505 7.64 15.64 -4.40
N ALA A 506 7.59 14.45 -4.97
CA ALA A 506 8.52 13.36 -4.79
C ALA A 506 9.99 13.75 -5.11
N ASN A 507 10.31 15.06 -5.22
CA ASN A 507 11.62 15.67 -5.39
C ASN A 507 12.11 16.48 -4.17
N ASP A 508 11.32 16.61 -3.11
CA ASP A 508 11.83 17.11 -1.83
C ASP A 508 11.14 16.40 -0.66
N ALA A 509 10.85 15.11 -0.86
CA ALA A 509 10.77 14.17 0.25
C ALA A 509 12.11 14.24 0.97
N GLN A 510 12.21 15.20 1.89
CA GLN A 510 13.06 15.03 3.02
C GLN A 510 12.59 13.68 3.56
N PRO A 511 13.45 12.65 3.53
CA PRO A 511 13.15 11.34 4.08
C PRO A 511 12.38 11.49 5.38
N PRO A 512 11.48 10.54 5.67
CA PRO A 512 10.95 10.45 7.01
C PRO A 512 12.13 10.57 7.98
N LYS A 513 12.00 11.53 8.92
CA LYS A 513 13.02 11.74 9.94
C LYS A 513 13.34 10.36 10.50
N PRO A 514 14.60 9.93 10.48
CA PRO A 514 15.00 8.68 11.09
C PRO A 514 14.50 8.71 12.54
N GLU A 515 13.52 7.88 12.86
CA GLU A 515 13.15 7.66 14.27
C GLU A 515 14.30 6.96 15.00
N GLU A 516 15.19 6.33 14.22
CA GLU A 516 16.38 5.62 14.68
C GLU A 516 17.68 6.15 14.09
N ASP A 517 18.78 5.86 14.79
CA ASP A 517 20.14 6.27 14.43
C ASP A 517 20.70 5.62 13.14
N ILE A 518 20.05 4.58 12.61
CA ILE A 518 20.52 3.76 11.50
C ILE A 518 19.58 3.86 10.30
N LEU A 519 20.12 4.03 9.10
CA LEU A 519 19.47 3.65 7.84
C LEU A 519 19.97 2.27 7.41
N LEU A 520 19.07 1.30 7.28
CA LEU A 520 19.36 -0.02 6.74
C LEU A 520 19.16 -0.02 5.21
N ILE A 521 20.25 -0.26 4.50
CA ILE A 521 20.35 -0.29 3.05
C ILE A 521 20.43 -1.76 2.61
N MET A 522 19.45 -2.22 1.85
CA MET A 522 19.42 -3.54 1.23
C MET A 522 19.72 -3.41 -0.28
N LYS A 523 20.75 -4.08 -0.79
CA LYS A 523 21.01 -4.17 -2.24
C LYS A 523 20.58 -5.54 -2.79
N THR A 524 19.87 -5.52 -3.92
CA THR A 524 19.51 -6.68 -4.72
C THR A 524 19.81 -6.43 -6.21
N GLY A 525 19.50 -7.38 -7.10
CA GLY A 525 19.36 -7.14 -8.54
C GLY A 525 18.01 -7.65 -9.05
N GLY A 526 17.54 -7.19 -10.20
CA GLY A 526 16.29 -7.65 -10.81
C GLY A 526 16.32 -9.12 -11.19
N THR A 527 17.50 -9.66 -11.51
CA THR A 527 17.71 -11.11 -11.71
C THR A 527 17.71 -11.96 -10.42
N THR A 528 17.72 -11.34 -9.24
CA THR A 528 17.78 -12.06 -7.95
C THR A 528 16.68 -11.69 -6.96
N MET A 529 16.02 -10.53 -7.11
CA MET A 529 15.11 -10.00 -6.10
C MET A 529 13.97 -10.97 -5.78
N TRP A 530 13.37 -11.57 -6.81
CA TRP A 530 12.29 -12.53 -6.60
C TRP A 530 12.76 -13.86 -5.98
N LYS A 531 14.04 -14.21 -6.12
CA LYS A 531 14.64 -15.43 -5.54
C LYS A 531 15.10 -15.25 -4.10
N ARG A 532 15.55 -14.04 -3.75
CA ARG A 532 16.36 -13.79 -2.54
C ARG A 532 15.82 -12.70 -1.63
N LEU A 533 15.14 -11.68 -2.16
CA LEU A 533 14.64 -10.55 -1.36
C LEU A 533 13.45 -10.95 -0.48
N LEU A 534 12.56 -11.82 -0.99
CA LEU A 534 11.26 -12.09 -0.35
C LEU A 534 11.36 -12.54 1.12
N PRO A 535 12.28 -13.45 1.54
CA PRO A 535 12.47 -13.79 2.95
C PRO A 535 12.84 -12.60 3.83
N HIS A 536 13.52 -11.58 3.30
CA HIS A 536 13.91 -10.40 4.08
C HIS A 536 12.72 -9.50 4.40
N LEU A 537 11.72 -9.42 3.52
CA LEU A 537 10.55 -8.53 3.70
C LEU A 537 9.76 -8.87 4.96
N THR A 538 9.76 -10.13 5.39
CA THR A 538 9.07 -10.62 6.59
C THR A 538 10.01 -10.93 7.75
N THR A 539 11.32 -10.74 7.58
CA THR A 539 12.32 -11.01 8.62
C THR A 539 13.23 -9.81 8.83
N SER A 540 14.23 -9.64 7.96
CA SER A 540 15.30 -8.66 8.14
C SER A 540 14.80 -7.22 8.12
N LEU A 541 13.75 -6.96 7.33
CA LEU A 541 13.13 -5.65 7.15
C LEU A 541 11.80 -5.52 7.92
N GLY A 542 11.51 -6.46 8.83
CA GLY A 542 10.30 -6.42 9.65
C GLY A 542 10.22 -5.16 10.50
N SER A 543 9.02 -4.58 10.60
CA SER A 543 8.79 -3.31 11.30
C SER A 543 9.08 -3.37 12.79
N GLU A 544 9.12 -4.57 13.37
CA GLU A 544 9.54 -4.82 14.75
C GLU A 544 11.05 -4.69 14.95
N ARG A 545 11.86 -4.78 13.89
CA ARG A 545 13.33 -4.63 13.96
C ARG A 545 13.77 -3.20 13.69
N ILE A 546 13.15 -2.58 12.69
CA ILE A 546 13.52 -1.27 12.18
C ILE A 546 12.29 -0.59 11.56
N ALA A 547 12.13 0.70 11.83
CA ALA A 547 11.05 1.48 11.23
C ALA A 547 11.15 1.45 9.69
N SER A 548 10.01 1.35 9.01
CA SER A 548 9.98 1.32 7.53
C SER A 548 10.57 2.58 6.90
N SER A 549 10.54 3.71 7.62
CA SER A 549 11.22 4.97 7.27
C SER A 549 12.75 4.87 7.21
N ASN A 550 13.31 3.89 7.91
CA ASN A 550 14.73 3.65 8.09
C ASN A 550 15.22 2.45 7.26
N VAL A 551 14.42 2.01 6.29
CA VAL A 551 14.76 0.94 5.34
C VAL A 551 14.73 1.51 3.93
N VAL A 552 15.74 1.19 3.13
CA VAL A 552 15.77 1.46 1.69
C VAL A 552 16.31 0.26 0.92
N ILE A 553 15.64 -0.09 -0.17
CA ILE A 553 16.03 -1.21 -1.02
C ILE A 553 16.47 -0.66 -2.38
N TYR A 554 17.66 -1.02 -2.82
CA TYR A 554 18.21 -0.64 -4.12
C TYR A 554 18.41 -1.86 -5.02
N SER A 555 18.17 -1.66 -6.31
CA SER A 555 18.34 -2.65 -7.37
C SER A 555 18.85 -1.98 -8.66
N ASP A 556 18.97 -2.77 -9.71
CA ASP A 556 19.13 -2.35 -11.12
C ASP A 556 17.80 -2.43 -11.90
N GLN A 557 16.68 -2.52 -11.19
CA GLN A 557 15.32 -2.49 -11.72
C GLN A 557 14.41 -1.96 -10.62
N ASP A 558 13.54 -1.02 -10.94
CA ASP A 558 12.52 -0.53 -10.03
C ASP A 558 11.39 -1.54 -9.90
N GLU A 559 10.89 -1.71 -8.69
CA GLU A 559 9.84 -2.68 -8.41
C GLU A 559 9.12 -2.31 -7.11
N ARG A 560 7.92 -2.88 -6.90
CA ARG A 560 7.20 -2.73 -5.63
C ARG A 560 6.71 -4.07 -5.12
N VAL A 561 7.17 -4.44 -3.92
CA VAL A 561 6.73 -5.67 -3.23
C VAL A 561 6.08 -5.31 -1.90
N GLY A 562 4.75 -5.34 -1.86
CA GLY A 562 3.97 -4.96 -0.68
C GLY A 562 4.23 -3.49 -0.28
N PRO A 563 4.63 -3.20 0.98
CA PRO A 563 4.93 -1.84 1.42
C PRO A 563 6.33 -1.35 1.02
N PHE A 564 7.16 -2.20 0.40
CA PHE A 564 8.54 -1.87 0.08
C PHE A 564 8.69 -1.40 -1.37
N THR A 565 9.26 -0.22 -1.54
CA THR A 565 9.70 0.30 -2.84
C THR A 565 11.16 -0.10 -3.07
N ILE A 566 11.43 -0.70 -4.23
CA ILE A 566 12.78 -1.01 -4.70
C ILE A 566 13.19 0.05 -5.71
N ILE A 567 14.29 0.75 -5.43
CA ILE A 567 14.78 1.87 -6.23
C ILE A 567 15.82 1.36 -7.24
N ASP A 568 15.61 1.65 -8.53
CA ASP A 568 16.67 1.49 -9.53
C ASP A 568 17.75 2.57 -9.32
N CYS A 569 18.88 2.16 -8.75
CA CYS A 569 20.02 3.06 -8.52
C CYS A 569 20.86 3.33 -9.78
N LEU A 570 20.57 2.67 -10.90
CA LEU A 570 21.29 2.83 -12.16
C LEU A 570 20.53 3.69 -13.19
N VAL A 571 19.28 4.09 -12.90
CA VAL A 571 18.42 4.87 -13.82
C VAL A 571 19.10 6.18 -14.29
N ASN A 572 19.81 6.86 -13.38
CA ASN A 572 20.47 8.15 -13.64
C ASN A 572 21.89 8.01 -14.21
N MET A 573 22.35 6.80 -14.55
CA MET A 573 23.62 6.62 -15.24
C MET A 573 23.58 7.29 -16.62
N THR A 574 24.70 7.83 -17.09
CA THR A 574 24.73 8.52 -18.39
C THR A 574 24.38 7.59 -19.56
N ASP A 575 23.79 8.12 -20.62
CA ASP A 575 23.44 7.35 -21.82
C ASP A 575 24.61 6.58 -22.42
N LYS A 576 25.83 7.13 -22.32
CA LYS A 576 27.05 6.46 -22.78
C LYS A 576 27.28 5.15 -22.02
N VAL A 577 26.99 5.11 -20.72
CA VAL A 577 27.10 3.91 -19.89
C VAL A 577 25.99 2.92 -20.23
N LYS A 578 24.74 3.39 -20.22
CA LYS A 578 23.56 2.55 -20.44
C LYS A 578 23.53 1.89 -21.83
N LYS A 579 24.20 2.49 -22.82
CA LYS A 579 24.38 1.93 -24.18
C LYS A 579 25.57 0.97 -24.32
N SER A 580 26.40 0.79 -23.29
CA SER A 580 27.50 -0.15 -23.33
C SER A 580 27.01 -1.60 -23.26
N THR A 581 27.87 -2.54 -23.70
CA THR A 581 27.58 -3.98 -23.66
C THR A 581 27.49 -4.54 -22.24
N GLU A 582 28.11 -3.88 -21.27
CA GLU A 582 27.98 -4.29 -19.86
C GLU A 582 26.54 -4.11 -19.35
N PHE A 583 25.78 -3.19 -19.94
CA PHE A 583 24.38 -2.90 -19.60
C PHE A 583 23.37 -3.70 -20.44
N ASP A 584 23.80 -4.71 -21.19
CA ASP A 584 22.90 -5.59 -21.94
C ASP A 584 21.86 -6.23 -21.00
N VAL A 585 22.33 -6.78 -19.86
CA VAL A 585 21.47 -7.36 -18.83
C VAL A 585 20.46 -6.37 -18.23
N TYR A 586 20.82 -5.08 -18.11
CA TYR A 586 19.92 -4.04 -17.60
C TYR A 586 18.76 -3.81 -18.58
N ARG A 587 19.04 -3.85 -19.89
CA ARG A 587 18.02 -3.65 -20.93
C ARG A 587 17.18 -4.92 -21.17
N GLU A 588 17.81 -6.09 -21.13
CA GLU A 588 17.15 -7.38 -21.33
C GLU A 588 16.17 -7.73 -20.19
N GLN A 589 16.42 -7.29 -18.96
CA GLN A 589 15.50 -7.51 -17.84
C GLN A 589 14.07 -7.02 -18.14
N LEU A 590 13.92 -5.87 -18.79
CA LEU A 590 12.63 -5.32 -19.21
C LEU A 590 11.94 -6.22 -20.26
N GLU A 591 12.72 -6.86 -21.15
CA GLU A 591 12.19 -7.80 -22.14
C GLU A 591 11.75 -9.12 -21.51
N PHE A 592 12.46 -9.60 -20.48
CA PHE A 592 12.03 -10.80 -19.75
C PHE A 592 10.68 -10.56 -19.07
N SER A 593 10.54 -9.44 -18.37
CA SER A 593 9.28 -9.05 -17.73
C SER A 593 8.14 -8.89 -18.73
N SER A 594 8.38 -8.25 -19.89
CA SER A 594 7.32 -8.05 -20.89
C SER A 594 6.90 -9.31 -21.66
N ASN A 595 7.76 -10.34 -21.68
CA ASN A 595 7.54 -11.60 -22.39
C ASN A 595 7.03 -12.75 -21.49
N ASN A 596 6.60 -12.46 -20.25
CA ASN A 596 6.21 -13.47 -19.25
C ASN A 596 7.31 -14.53 -19.01
N ARG A 597 8.57 -14.08 -18.92
CA ARG A 597 9.72 -14.92 -18.53
C ARG A 597 10.10 -14.59 -17.09
N TYR A 598 9.86 -15.52 -16.18
CA TYR A 598 9.96 -15.28 -14.74
C TYR A 598 11.35 -15.68 -14.22
N VAL A 599 12.06 -14.74 -13.59
CA VAL A 599 13.39 -14.99 -13.01
C VAL A 599 13.27 -15.38 -11.53
N GLU A 600 12.34 -16.27 -11.21
CA GLU A 600 12.04 -16.70 -9.83
C GLU A 600 12.65 -18.06 -9.51
N ALA A 601 12.80 -18.93 -10.52
CA ALA A 601 13.28 -20.30 -10.35
C ALA A 601 12.47 -21.06 -9.28
N ALA A 602 11.15 -20.84 -9.27
CA ALA A 602 10.18 -21.45 -8.36
C ALA A 602 9.87 -22.92 -8.70
N GLY A 603 10.32 -23.41 -9.86
CA GLY A 603 9.99 -24.72 -10.42
C GLY A 603 8.62 -24.75 -11.11
N ILE A 604 8.17 -23.64 -11.67
CA ILE A 604 6.85 -23.47 -12.32
C ILE A 604 7.04 -23.11 -13.79
N ASP A 605 6.06 -23.43 -14.64
CA ASP A 605 6.05 -23.06 -16.05
C ASP A 605 6.27 -21.55 -16.23
N GLY A 606 7.18 -21.19 -17.15
CA GLY A 606 7.57 -19.81 -17.40
C GLY A 606 8.82 -19.36 -16.64
N ASP A 607 9.34 -20.17 -15.70
CA ASP A 607 10.63 -19.93 -15.08
C ASP A 607 11.77 -19.95 -16.10
N ASP A 608 12.64 -18.95 -15.99
CA ASP A 608 13.85 -18.81 -16.78
C ASP A 608 15.05 -18.51 -15.87
N SER A 609 16.25 -18.80 -16.38
CA SER A 609 17.51 -18.44 -15.70
C SER A 609 17.70 -16.92 -15.57
N GLY A 610 16.98 -16.13 -16.37
CA GLY A 610 17.16 -14.69 -16.49
C GLY A 610 18.31 -14.32 -17.41
N PRO A 611 18.48 -13.03 -17.74
CA PRO A 611 19.59 -12.57 -18.56
C PRO A 611 20.91 -12.80 -17.82
N THR A 612 21.92 -13.28 -18.56
CA THR A 612 23.24 -13.60 -17.99
C THR A 612 24.01 -12.31 -17.73
N GLY A 613 24.76 -12.25 -16.64
CA GLY A 613 25.68 -11.14 -16.39
C GLY A 613 25.17 -10.05 -15.43
N GLY A 614 24.15 -10.34 -14.61
CA GLY A 614 23.71 -9.40 -13.55
C GLY A 614 24.86 -8.95 -12.62
N TRP A 615 25.85 -9.81 -12.38
CA TRP A 615 27.06 -9.45 -11.61
C TRP A 615 27.91 -8.35 -12.27
N ILE A 616 27.77 -8.13 -13.59
CA ILE A 616 28.65 -7.24 -14.36
C ILE A 616 28.28 -5.80 -14.03
N ILE A 617 26.98 -5.53 -13.95
CA ILE A 617 26.45 -4.20 -13.62
C ILE A 617 26.45 -3.91 -12.13
N ASP A 618 26.57 -4.94 -11.30
CA ASP A 618 26.52 -4.82 -9.84
C ASP A 618 27.61 -3.88 -9.28
N LYS A 619 28.78 -3.85 -9.94
CA LYS A 619 29.88 -2.93 -9.59
C LYS A 619 29.51 -1.45 -9.69
N TYR A 620 28.50 -1.09 -10.48
CA TYR A 620 28.06 0.30 -10.66
C TYR A 620 27.08 0.78 -9.58
N LYS A 621 26.52 -0.12 -8.76
CA LYS A 621 25.44 0.23 -7.82
C LYS A 621 25.94 0.91 -6.54
N PHE A 622 27.14 0.57 -6.06
CA PHE A 622 27.64 0.95 -4.72
C PHE A 622 27.76 2.46 -4.51
N LEU A 623 28.31 3.19 -5.48
CA LEU A 623 28.42 4.65 -5.38
C LEU A 623 27.04 5.34 -5.43
N PRO A 624 26.18 5.14 -6.45
CA PRO A 624 24.90 5.84 -6.53
C PRO A 624 23.97 5.49 -5.36
N LEU A 625 23.97 4.24 -4.85
CA LEU A 625 23.14 3.91 -3.70
C LEU A 625 23.60 4.59 -2.40
N ILE A 626 24.91 4.69 -2.14
CA ILE A 626 25.42 5.39 -0.94
C ILE A 626 25.24 6.89 -1.08
N ASP A 627 25.41 7.42 -2.28
CA ASP A 627 25.21 8.82 -2.60
C ASP A 627 23.74 9.24 -2.43
N HIS A 628 22.82 8.45 -2.98
CA HIS A 628 21.38 8.62 -2.83
C HIS A 628 20.94 8.49 -1.36
N ALA A 629 21.38 7.44 -0.66
CA ALA A 629 21.09 7.24 0.76
C ALA A 629 21.57 8.42 1.63
N GLY A 630 22.76 8.90 1.31
CA GLY A 630 23.37 10.11 1.81
C GLY A 630 22.49 11.34 1.88
N ARG A 631 22.08 11.78 0.68
CA ARG A 631 21.26 12.98 0.47
C ARG A 631 19.85 12.82 0.99
N ASN A 632 19.28 11.64 0.76
CA ASN A 632 17.90 11.34 1.10
C ASN A 632 17.74 10.78 2.50
N TRP A 633 18.73 10.72 3.39
CA TRP A 633 18.56 10.37 4.82
C TRP A 633 19.54 11.17 5.68
N PRO A 634 19.55 12.53 5.63
CA PRO A 634 20.65 13.35 6.14
C PRO A 634 20.74 13.38 7.67
N GLN A 635 19.75 12.82 8.37
CA GLN A 635 19.73 12.73 9.83
C GLN A 635 20.20 11.35 10.34
N ALA A 636 20.36 10.35 9.46
CA ALA A 636 20.87 9.04 9.87
C ALA A 636 22.31 9.19 10.37
N LYS A 637 22.63 8.58 11.52
CA LYS A 637 24.00 8.59 12.06
C LYS A 637 24.87 7.55 11.37
N TRP A 638 24.25 6.43 10.97
CA TRP A 638 24.91 5.30 10.32
C TRP A 638 24.14 4.83 9.09
N TYR A 639 24.88 4.59 8.01
CA TYR A 639 24.44 3.93 6.80
C TYR A 639 24.92 2.49 6.84
N VAL A 640 24.01 1.57 7.16
CA VAL A 640 24.31 0.14 7.31
C VAL A 640 23.88 -0.58 6.04
N TYR A 641 24.83 -1.18 5.35
CA TYR A 641 24.62 -1.87 4.08
C TYR A 641 24.56 -3.39 4.25
N MET A 642 23.69 -4.06 3.49
CA MET A 642 23.64 -5.51 3.33
C MET A 642 23.14 -5.93 1.93
N GLU A 643 23.42 -7.16 1.53
CA GLU A 643 22.94 -7.79 0.28
C GLU A 643 21.81 -8.81 0.53
N ASP A 644 21.11 -9.20 -0.53
CA ASP A 644 19.97 -10.14 -0.54
C ASP A 644 20.30 -11.60 -0.13
N ASP A 645 21.56 -11.93 0.11
CA ASP A 645 22.04 -13.22 0.63
C ASP A 645 22.76 -13.07 1.99
N THR A 646 22.42 -12.00 2.73
CA THR A 646 23.09 -11.61 3.98
C THR A 646 22.08 -11.41 5.10
N TYR A 647 22.41 -11.79 6.34
CA TYR A 647 21.61 -11.45 7.52
C TYR A 647 22.45 -10.64 8.51
N LEU A 648 21.94 -9.47 8.93
CA LEU A 648 22.55 -8.65 9.97
C LEU A 648 21.81 -8.85 11.30
N PHE A 649 22.54 -9.16 12.38
CA PHE A 649 22.00 -9.14 13.74
C PHE A 649 21.90 -7.70 14.25
N LEU A 650 20.85 -6.99 13.83
CA LEU A 650 20.72 -5.54 13.95
C LEU A 650 20.83 -5.02 15.39
N PRO A 651 20.25 -5.67 16.41
CA PRO A 651 20.45 -5.27 17.81
C PRO A 651 21.92 -5.35 18.26
N ASN A 652 22.65 -6.39 17.86
CA ASN A 652 24.07 -6.55 18.19
C ASN A 652 24.91 -5.49 17.45
N LEU A 653 24.55 -5.20 16.20
CA LEU A 653 25.18 -4.15 15.41
C LEU A 653 24.97 -2.75 16.02
N ARG A 654 23.77 -2.44 16.52
CA ARG A 654 23.51 -1.18 17.24
C ARG A 654 24.43 -1.03 18.47
N GLN A 655 24.56 -2.09 19.26
CA GLN A 655 25.46 -2.08 20.43
C GLN A 655 26.92 -1.90 20.02
N TYR A 656 27.34 -2.54 18.93
CA TYR A 656 28.68 -2.39 18.38
C TYR A 656 28.95 -0.95 17.91
N LEU A 657 28.04 -0.36 17.13
CA LEU A 657 28.17 1.01 16.60
C LEU A 657 28.10 2.09 17.68
N SER A 658 27.45 1.81 18.81
CA SER A 658 27.36 2.75 19.94
C SER A 658 28.72 3.14 20.55
N LYS A 659 29.78 2.38 20.26
CA LYS A 659 31.14 2.64 20.72
C LYS A 659 31.89 3.70 19.91
N PHE A 660 31.34 4.08 18.75
CA PHE A 660 32.00 4.95 17.78
C PHE A 660 31.30 6.32 17.70
N ASN A 661 32.06 7.37 17.46
CA ASN A 661 31.52 8.70 17.24
C ASN A 661 31.08 8.84 15.77
N TRP A 662 29.79 8.75 15.51
CA TRP A 662 29.23 8.82 14.15
C TRP A 662 29.58 10.10 13.36
N ARG A 663 30.03 11.17 14.03
CA ARG A 663 30.50 12.41 13.38
C ARG A 663 31.91 12.29 12.81
N GLU A 664 32.66 11.27 13.19
CA GLU A 664 33.99 10.98 12.66
C GLU A 664 33.93 10.03 11.46
N ASN A 665 35.05 9.90 10.75
CA ASN A 665 35.15 9.08 9.54
C ASN A 665 35.28 7.60 9.90
N HIS A 666 34.16 6.88 9.94
CA HIS A 666 34.13 5.44 10.17
C HIS A 666 33.62 4.69 8.94
N TYR A 667 34.43 3.74 8.47
CA TYR A 667 34.05 2.75 7.46
C TYR A 667 34.42 1.36 8.00
N LEU A 668 33.41 0.64 8.46
CA LEU A 668 33.54 -0.57 9.28
C LEU A 668 32.94 -1.77 8.57
N GLY A 669 33.60 -2.92 8.58
CA GLY A 669 33.09 -4.15 7.98
C GLY A 669 34.12 -5.27 7.98
N SER A 670 33.83 -6.34 7.24
CA SER A 670 34.78 -7.45 7.06
C SER A 670 35.91 -7.04 6.13
N PHE A 671 37.16 -7.31 6.51
CA PHE A 671 38.32 -7.01 5.66
C PHE A 671 38.26 -7.80 4.35
N ALA A 672 38.49 -7.10 3.26
CA ALA A 672 38.87 -7.64 1.96
C ALA A 672 39.92 -6.72 1.32
N ALA A 673 40.75 -7.28 0.45
CA ALA A 673 41.77 -6.53 -0.26
C ALA A 673 41.87 -7.04 -1.69
N LYS A 674 41.97 -6.11 -2.64
CA LYS A 674 42.19 -6.39 -4.05
C LYS A 674 42.99 -5.26 -4.67
N SER A 675 43.99 -5.62 -5.47
CA SER A 675 45.00 -4.68 -5.94
C SER A 675 45.66 -3.96 -4.75
N ASP A 676 45.63 -2.64 -4.71
CA ASP A 676 46.18 -1.76 -3.66
C ASP A 676 45.12 -1.17 -2.73
N THR A 677 43.87 -1.66 -2.82
CA THR A 677 42.74 -1.14 -2.06
C THR A 677 42.26 -2.17 -1.03
N VAL A 678 42.22 -1.75 0.23
CA VAL A 678 41.57 -2.47 1.34
C VAL A 678 40.16 -1.90 1.50
N PHE A 679 39.17 -2.77 1.62
CA PHE A 679 37.75 -2.41 1.63
C PHE A 679 36.94 -3.28 2.57
N ALA A 680 35.74 -2.79 2.92
CA ALA A 680 34.75 -3.61 3.59
C ALA A 680 34.07 -4.51 2.55
N HIS A 681 34.18 -5.83 2.73
CA HIS A 681 33.54 -6.81 1.85
C HIS A 681 32.02 -6.59 1.80
N GLY A 682 31.49 -6.24 0.62
CA GLY A 682 30.09 -5.82 0.46
C GLY A 682 29.10 -6.87 0.96
N GLY A 683 29.30 -8.12 0.59
CA GLY A 683 28.46 -9.23 1.01
C GLY A 683 28.43 -9.46 2.52
N SER A 684 29.49 -9.14 3.25
CA SER A 684 29.45 -9.28 4.72
C SER A 684 28.52 -8.26 5.38
N GLY A 685 28.12 -7.22 4.64
CA GLY A 685 27.59 -5.98 5.16
C GLY A 685 28.69 -5.06 5.73
N PHE A 686 28.38 -3.78 5.81
CA PHE A 686 29.27 -2.76 6.37
C PHE A 686 28.48 -1.61 6.98
N ALA A 687 29.15 -0.77 7.77
CA ALA A 687 28.60 0.46 8.31
C ALA A 687 29.49 1.66 7.91
N LEU A 688 28.86 2.70 7.37
CA LEU A 688 29.47 3.98 7.04
C LEU A 688 28.83 5.07 7.92
N SER A 689 29.64 5.87 8.61
CA SER A 689 29.12 6.95 9.46
C SER A 689 28.65 8.17 8.65
N ARG A 690 27.80 9.01 9.24
CA ARG A 690 27.45 10.32 8.69
C ARG A 690 28.69 11.17 8.41
N GLY A 691 29.67 11.21 9.34
CA GLY A 691 30.91 11.96 9.15
C GLY A 691 31.71 11.49 7.95
N ALA A 692 31.78 10.17 7.74
CA ALA A 692 32.41 9.59 6.56
C ALA A 692 31.67 9.99 5.26
N TRP A 693 30.34 9.98 5.26
CA TRP A 693 29.55 10.43 4.11
C TRP A 693 29.74 11.93 3.82
N GLU A 694 29.62 12.79 4.83
CA GLU A 694 29.80 14.25 4.70
C GLU A 694 31.21 14.63 4.22
N SER A 695 32.24 13.92 4.68
CA SER A 695 33.62 14.19 4.27
C SER A 695 33.97 13.71 2.86
N SER A 696 33.13 12.85 2.26
CA SER A 696 33.30 12.28 0.92
C SER A 696 32.20 12.77 -0.04
N PHE A 697 31.12 12.02 -0.19
CA PHE A 697 29.97 12.32 -1.05
C PHE A 697 29.38 13.72 -0.77
N GLY A 698 29.29 14.12 0.49
CA GLY A 698 28.80 15.45 0.87
C GLY A 698 29.66 16.63 0.40
N LYS A 699 30.93 16.39 0.05
CA LYS A 699 31.85 17.39 -0.53
C LYS A 699 31.99 17.31 -2.04
N ASN A 700 31.59 16.20 -2.66
CA ASN A 700 31.69 16.01 -4.09
C ASN A 700 30.36 15.51 -4.67
N PRO A 701 29.52 16.41 -5.22
CA PRO A 701 28.24 16.02 -5.82
C PRO A 701 28.39 15.20 -7.11
N HIS A 702 29.59 15.13 -7.70
CA HIS A 702 29.89 14.41 -8.94
C HIS A 702 30.68 13.11 -8.72
N ILE A 703 30.76 12.62 -7.47
CA ILE A 703 31.57 11.46 -7.12
C ILE A 703 31.13 10.17 -7.84
N VAL A 704 29.86 10.06 -8.25
CA VAL A 704 29.38 8.89 -9.02
C VAL A 704 29.97 8.94 -10.43
N GLU A 705 29.91 10.09 -11.10
CA GLU A 705 30.43 10.29 -12.44
C GLU A 705 31.96 10.20 -12.49
N ASP A 706 32.66 10.80 -11.51
CA ASP A 706 34.12 10.83 -11.42
C ASP A 706 34.74 9.42 -11.40
N TYR A 707 34.04 8.48 -10.77
CA TYR A 707 34.53 7.11 -10.56
C TYR A 707 33.91 6.10 -11.54
N TYR A 708 33.12 6.53 -12.52
CA TYR A 708 32.54 5.62 -13.51
C TYR A 708 33.60 4.82 -14.28
N GLN A 709 34.65 5.50 -14.77
CA GLN A 709 35.71 4.82 -15.52
C GLN A 709 36.48 3.85 -14.61
N TYR A 710 36.69 4.22 -13.36
CA TYR A 710 37.29 3.33 -12.37
C TYR A 710 36.42 2.10 -12.11
N ALA A 711 35.09 2.27 -11.98
CA ALA A 711 34.16 1.16 -11.83
C ALA A 711 34.18 0.23 -13.04
N LYS A 712 34.29 0.78 -14.26
CA LYS A 712 34.41 -0.01 -15.48
C LYS A 712 35.65 -0.89 -15.47
N ASP A 713 36.79 -0.35 -15.09
CA ASP A 713 38.10 -1.02 -15.16
C ASP A 713 38.35 -2.02 -14.01
N HIS A 714 37.45 -2.07 -13.02
CA HIS A 714 37.54 -2.96 -11.85
C HIS A 714 36.38 -3.95 -11.79
N CYS A 715 36.55 -5.01 -11.00
CA CYS A 715 35.57 -6.10 -10.93
C CYS A 715 34.40 -5.86 -9.98
N CYS A 716 34.60 -5.00 -8.98
CA CYS A 716 33.93 -5.15 -7.69
C CYS A 716 33.56 -3.77 -7.14
N GLY A 717 32.26 -3.53 -6.89
CA GLY A 717 31.77 -2.20 -6.51
C GLY A 717 32.13 -1.78 -5.08
N ASP A 718 32.37 -2.72 -4.18
CA ASP A 718 32.89 -2.47 -2.83
C ASP A 718 34.35 -1.96 -2.86
N GLN A 719 35.18 -2.48 -3.77
CA GLN A 719 36.51 -1.92 -4.06
C GLN A 719 36.41 -0.48 -4.58
N VAL A 720 35.45 -0.20 -5.48
CA VAL A 720 35.23 1.14 -6.04
C VAL A 720 34.82 2.13 -4.95
N LEU A 721 33.86 1.74 -4.10
CA LEU A 721 33.40 2.56 -2.96
C LEU A 721 34.57 2.88 -2.02
N ALA A 722 35.36 1.89 -1.63
CA ALA A 722 36.48 2.10 -0.73
C ALA A 722 37.57 2.98 -1.33
N HIS A 723 37.86 2.83 -2.63
CA HIS A 723 38.79 3.70 -3.32
C HIS A 723 38.32 5.16 -3.32
N ALA A 724 37.04 5.39 -3.63
CA ALA A 724 36.43 6.73 -3.58
C ALA A 724 36.48 7.33 -2.17
N LEU A 725 36.12 6.55 -1.14
CA LEU A 725 36.19 6.96 0.27
C LEU A 725 37.62 7.31 0.71
N LYS A 726 38.61 6.47 0.35
CA LYS A 726 40.02 6.66 0.71
C LYS A 726 40.60 7.94 0.12
N THR A 727 40.27 8.27 -1.12
CA THR A 727 40.67 9.52 -1.78
C THR A 727 40.09 10.76 -1.07
N HIS A 728 38.98 10.61 -0.35
CA HIS A 728 38.37 11.66 0.46
C HIS A 728 38.71 11.56 1.96
N GLY A 729 39.75 10.79 2.33
CA GLY A 729 40.25 10.70 3.70
C GLY A 729 39.44 9.82 4.64
N VAL A 730 38.54 8.98 4.12
CA VAL A 730 37.82 7.95 4.88
C VAL A 730 38.53 6.61 4.68
N LYS A 731 39.13 6.07 5.74
CA LYS A 731 39.89 4.82 5.69
C LYS A 731 39.09 3.67 6.31
N PHE A 732 39.27 2.47 5.76
CA PHE A 732 38.67 1.25 6.28
C PHE A 732 39.35 0.79 7.57
N GLY A 733 38.56 0.44 8.59
CA GLY A 733 39.04 -0.18 9.85
C GLY A 733 38.52 0.51 11.12
N GLU A 734 38.42 -0.25 12.21
CA GLU A 734 37.90 0.22 13.51
C GLU A 734 38.74 1.32 14.14
N ASN A 735 40.07 1.18 14.12
CA ASN A 735 40.98 2.03 14.91
C ASN A 735 41.57 3.16 14.07
N GLY A 736 40.71 4.06 13.60
CA GLY A 736 41.11 5.19 12.74
C GLY A 736 41.53 4.76 11.33
N GLY A 737 40.99 3.62 10.87
CA GLY A 737 41.28 3.08 9.54
C GLY A 737 42.62 2.39 9.43
N ASP A 738 42.90 1.48 10.37
CA ASP A 738 44.13 0.67 10.45
C ASP A 738 44.20 -0.45 9.39
N GLU A 739 43.21 -0.54 8.50
CA GLU A 739 43.10 -1.54 7.44
C GLU A 739 43.08 -2.99 7.99
N LYS A 740 42.58 -3.21 9.22
CA LYS A 740 42.54 -4.53 9.86
C LYS A 740 41.15 -5.17 9.88
N PHE A 741 41.16 -6.50 10.00
CA PHE A 741 39.97 -7.32 10.14
C PHE A 741 39.20 -6.99 11.42
N THR A 742 37.91 -6.75 11.28
CA THR A 742 36.96 -6.54 12.38
C THR A 742 36.12 -7.80 12.59
N TRP A 743 36.17 -8.38 13.79
CA TRP A 743 35.32 -9.51 14.12
C TRP A 743 33.84 -9.10 14.19
N GLY A 744 32.98 -9.93 13.61
CA GLY A 744 31.53 -9.76 13.67
C GLY A 744 30.86 -9.73 12.30
N PHE A 745 31.46 -9.07 11.32
CA PHE A 745 30.98 -9.12 9.93
C PHE A 745 31.60 -10.33 9.21
N ASN A 746 30.79 -11.27 8.73
CA ASN A 746 31.29 -12.54 8.20
C ASN A 746 31.11 -12.66 6.68
N PRO A 747 32.19 -12.95 5.91
CA PRO A 747 32.12 -13.08 4.45
C PRO A 747 31.58 -14.45 3.98
N VAL A 748 31.26 -15.33 4.91
CA VAL A 748 30.77 -16.68 4.65
C VAL A 748 29.62 -17.01 5.60
N VAL A 749 28.90 -18.08 5.29
CA VAL A 749 27.74 -18.55 6.06
C VAL A 749 28.19 -19.37 7.28
N HIS A 750 27.33 -19.47 8.30
CA HIS A 750 27.66 -20.13 9.57
C HIS A 750 28.26 -21.54 9.43
N TRP A 751 27.84 -22.31 8.42
CA TRP A 751 28.29 -23.69 8.26
C TRP A 751 29.67 -23.82 7.60
N SER A 752 30.18 -22.77 6.95
CA SER A 752 31.56 -22.73 6.41
C SER A 752 32.49 -21.81 7.21
N PHE A 753 31.99 -21.18 8.27
CA PHE A 753 32.77 -20.26 9.09
C PHE A 753 33.68 -21.01 10.09
N PRO A 754 34.98 -20.65 10.21
CA PRO A 754 35.88 -21.23 11.19
C PRO A 754 35.75 -20.55 12.56
N PHE A 755 35.15 -21.27 13.51
CA PHE A 755 35.13 -20.89 14.92
C PHE A 755 36.46 -21.22 15.57
N SER A 756 37.05 -20.28 16.29
CA SER A 756 38.37 -20.42 16.91
C SER A 756 38.43 -19.71 18.26
N ARG A 757 39.47 -20.00 19.05
CA ARG A 757 39.76 -19.28 20.30
C ARG A 757 39.80 -17.75 20.13
N TYR A 758 40.20 -17.26 18.96
CA TYR A 758 40.37 -15.82 18.69
C TYR A 758 39.05 -15.07 18.44
N ASN A 759 38.01 -15.76 17.95
CA ASN A 759 36.72 -15.15 17.63
C ASN A 759 35.58 -15.61 18.54
N TRP A 760 35.80 -16.67 19.33
CA TRP A 760 34.79 -17.29 20.19
C TRP A 760 34.01 -16.29 21.05
N CYS A 761 34.71 -15.29 21.57
CA CYS A 761 34.19 -14.28 22.49
C CYS A 761 33.89 -12.94 21.83
N SER A 762 33.98 -12.86 20.51
CA SER A 762 33.66 -11.66 19.75
C SER A 762 32.15 -11.57 19.48
N PRO A 763 31.58 -10.35 19.38
CA PRO A 763 30.20 -10.17 18.93
C PRO A 763 30.00 -10.67 17.49
N LEU A 764 28.85 -11.31 17.23
CA LEU A 764 28.43 -11.75 15.91
C LEU A 764 27.49 -10.72 15.27
N LEU A 765 27.88 -10.10 14.15
CA LEU A 765 27.12 -9.02 13.52
C LEU A 765 26.40 -9.46 12.24
N SER A 766 26.98 -10.39 11.46
CA SER A 766 26.36 -10.84 10.20
C SER A 766 26.69 -12.26 9.78
N TRP A 767 25.91 -12.80 8.84
CA TRP A 767 26.26 -13.97 8.03
C TRP A 767 25.99 -13.67 6.56
N HIS A 768 26.96 -13.92 5.68
CA HIS A 768 26.83 -13.79 4.22
C HIS A 768 26.68 -15.17 3.56
N LYS A 769 26.26 -15.22 2.28
CA LYS A 769 25.92 -16.47 1.57
C LYS A 769 24.86 -17.31 2.30
N ALA A 770 23.95 -16.64 3.00
CA ALA A 770 22.86 -17.29 3.70
C ALA A 770 21.73 -17.66 2.73
N HIS A 771 21.20 -18.87 2.87
CA HIS A 771 19.97 -19.23 2.17
C HIS A 771 18.75 -18.65 2.90
N GLY A 772 17.63 -18.47 2.19
CA GLY A 772 16.37 -17.97 2.78
C GLY A 772 15.91 -18.75 4.02
N ARG A 773 16.14 -20.07 4.05
CA ARG A 773 15.89 -20.90 5.25
C ARG A 773 16.75 -20.50 6.44
N ASP A 774 18.02 -20.17 6.20
CA ASP A 774 18.94 -19.79 7.26
C ASP A 774 18.62 -18.37 7.75
N ILE A 775 18.26 -17.44 6.86
CA ILE A 775 17.74 -16.10 7.19
C ILE A 775 16.58 -16.20 8.19
N ALA A 776 15.56 -17.02 7.90
CA ALA A 776 14.43 -17.23 8.80
C ALA A 776 14.86 -17.78 10.17
N ARG A 777 15.79 -18.74 10.20
CA ARG A 777 16.32 -19.33 11.44
C ARG A 777 17.15 -18.35 12.27
N TYR A 778 17.93 -17.48 11.62
CA TYR A 778 18.68 -16.45 12.33
C TYR A 778 17.76 -15.40 12.94
N TYR A 779 16.69 -15.05 12.22
CA TYR A 779 15.65 -14.16 12.74
C TYR A 779 14.93 -14.76 13.95
N ASP A 780 14.58 -16.04 13.93
CA ASP A 780 14.01 -16.72 15.09
C ASP A 780 14.96 -16.70 16.30
N LEU A 781 16.26 -16.94 16.08
CA LEU A 781 17.27 -16.82 17.14
C LEU A 781 17.36 -15.40 17.69
N GLU A 782 17.40 -14.39 16.83
CA GLU A 782 17.46 -12.99 17.24
C GLU A 782 16.28 -12.61 18.12
N ARG A 783 15.06 -13.00 17.74
CA ARG A 783 13.83 -12.65 18.49
C ARG A 783 13.79 -13.20 19.90
N ILE A 784 14.41 -14.35 20.15
CA ILE A 784 14.44 -14.98 21.47
C ILE A 784 15.69 -14.62 22.27
N TRP A 785 16.64 -13.91 21.66
CA TRP A 785 17.88 -13.55 22.32
C TRP A 785 17.70 -12.30 23.19
N ASP A 786 18.18 -12.39 24.44
CA ASP A 786 18.21 -11.25 25.35
C ASP A 786 19.44 -10.38 25.06
N PHE A 787 19.22 -9.28 24.34
CA PHE A 787 20.25 -8.32 23.96
C PHE A 787 20.71 -7.37 25.08
N THR A 788 20.34 -7.61 26.34
CA THR A 788 21.08 -7.03 27.49
C THR A 788 22.55 -7.48 27.49
N LYS A 789 22.86 -8.60 26.83
CA LYS A 789 24.20 -9.07 26.52
C LYS A 789 24.38 -9.25 25.00
N PRO A 790 25.59 -8.98 24.47
CA PRO A 790 25.86 -9.20 23.05
C PRO A 790 25.71 -10.69 22.68
N LEU A 791 25.21 -10.96 21.48
CA LEU A 791 25.24 -12.30 20.90
C LEU A 791 26.66 -12.60 20.42
N LEU A 792 27.33 -13.59 21.01
CA LEU A 792 28.71 -13.97 20.66
C LEU A 792 28.75 -15.16 19.68
N TYR A 793 29.88 -15.36 19.00
CA TYR A 793 30.11 -16.55 18.17
C TYR A 793 29.92 -17.85 18.95
N ARG A 794 30.41 -17.93 20.19
CA ARG A 794 30.15 -19.08 21.10
C ARG A 794 28.67 -19.37 21.25
N ASP A 795 27.88 -18.34 21.52
CA ASP A 795 26.47 -18.49 21.84
C ASP A 795 25.68 -18.97 20.62
N PHE A 796 25.99 -18.41 19.45
CA PHE A 796 25.46 -18.88 18.18
C PHE A 796 25.85 -20.33 17.91
N PHE A 797 27.13 -20.70 18.09
CA PHE A 797 27.61 -22.06 17.87
C PHE A 797 26.85 -23.06 18.76
N LEU A 798 26.73 -22.78 20.05
CA LEU A 798 26.04 -23.66 21.00
C LEU A 798 24.54 -23.80 20.69
N LYS A 799 23.89 -22.72 20.20
CA LYS A 799 22.45 -22.72 19.91
C LYS A 799 22.09 -23.31 18.54
N MET A 800 22.89 -23.04 17.51
CA MET A 800 22.54 -23.34 16.13
C MET A 800 23.32 -24.52 15.54
N ILE A 801 24.53 -24.80 16.06
CA ILE A 801 25.46 -25.73 15.42
C ILE A 801 25.69 -26.99 16.27
N ALA A 802 26.00 -26.83 17.57
CA ALA A 802 26.50 -27.92 18.40
C ALA A 802 25.61 -29.17 18.43
N SER A 803 24.27 -29.01 18.46
CA SER A 803 23.32 -30.14 18.45
C SER A 803 23.23 -30.86 17.11
N HIS A 804 23.70 -30.25 16.03
CA HIS A 804 23.65 -30.79 14.67
C HIS A 804 24.95 -31.50 14.27
N ILE A 805 26.01 -31.37 15.08
CA ILE A 805 27.31 -32.02 14.84
C ILE A 805 27.38 -33.31 15.68
N GLN A 806 27.78 -34.42 15.04
CA GLN A 806 28.09 -35.68 15.72
C GLN A 806 29.59 -35.83 15.87
N LYS A 807 30.05 -36.68 16.80
CA LYS A 807 31.51 -36.91 17.01
C LYS A 807 32.23 -37.39 15.74
N LYS A 808 31.56 -38.24 14.94
CA LYS A 808 32.07 -38.79 13.66
C LYS A 808 30.89 -38.93 12.69
N THR A 809 31.07 -38.49 11.45
CA THR A 809 30.03 -38.54 10.41
C THR A 809 30.64 -38.87 9.05
N GLU A 810 30.02 -39.80 8.33
CA GLU A 810 30.40 -40.18 6.98
C GLU A 810 29.65 -39.35 5.92
N TRP A 811 30.24 -39.23 4.73
CA TRP A 811 29.72 -38.42 3.63
C TRP A 811 29.53 -36.95 4.03
N TRP A 812 30.43 -36.46 4.88
CA TRP A 812 30.43 -35.12 5.42
C TRP A 812 31.80 -34.50 5.30
N ASN A 813 31.88 -33.28 4.77
CA ASN A 813 33.11 -32.51 4.66
C ASN A 813 33.04 -31.31 5.62
N ASN A 814 33.82 -31.38 6.71
CA ASN A 814 33.95 -30.30 7.70
C ASN A 814 35.01 -29.24 7.33
N MET A 815 35.61 -29.32 6.15
CA MET A 815 36.56 -28.32 5.63
C MET A 815 37.86 -28.16 6.46
N ALA A 816 38.25 -29.16 7.25
CA ALA A 816 39.55 -29.14 7.92
C ALA A 816 40.70 -29.00 6.89
N SER A 817 41.64 -28.08 7.16
CA SER A 817 42.66 -27.72 6.18
C SER A 817 43.98 -27.20 6.76
N THR A 818 44.08 -26.97 8.07
CA THR A 818 45.32 -26.43 8.69
C THR A 818 46.52 -27.35 8.50
N TYR A 819 46.34 -28.66 8.67
CA TYR A 819 47.36 -29.66 8.37
C TYR A 819 46.80 -30.73 7.44
N GLU A 820 47.57 -31.08 6.41
CA GLU A 820 47.23 -32.11 5.43
C GLU A 820 48.34 -33.16 5.38
N ILE A 821 48.01 -34.39 5.78
CA ILE A 821 48.94 -35.51 5.86
C ILE A 821 48.46 -36.59 4.90
N SER A 822 49.33 -37.01 4.01
CA SER A 822 49.05 -38.08 3.06
C SER A 822 50.25 -38.98 2.85
N SER A 823 50.05 -40.04 2.06
CA SER A 823 51.14 -40.96 1.69
C SER A 823 52.31 -40.25 1.00
N SER A 824 52.07 -39.10 0.34
CA SER A 824 53.08 -38.36 -0.42
C SER A 824 54.04 -37.53 0.44
N ASN A 825 53.60 -37.11 1.64
CA ASN A 825 54.41 -36.29 2.54
C ASN A 825 54.83 -37.01 3.84
N LYS A 826 54.58 -38.33 3.94
CA LYS A 826 54.86 -39.15 5.14
C LYS A 826 56.27 -39.05 5.73
N GLU A 827 57.28 -38.77 4.90
CA GLU A 827 58.68 -38.62 5.36
C GLU A 827 58.91 -37.31 6.13
N ARG A 828 58.18 -36.25 5.74
CA ARG A 828 58.24 -34.90 6.32
C ARG A 828 56.85 -34.26 6.31
N PRO A 829 55.90 -34.79 7.12
CA PRO A 829 54.55 -34.27 7.15
C PRO A 829 54.57 -32.84 7.72
N PRO A 830 53.67 -31.95 7.25
CA PRO A 830 53.50 -30.64 7.88
C PRO A 830 53.11 -30.86 9.35
N ALA A 831 53.73 -30.11 10.24
CA ALA A 831 53.57 -30.30 11.68
C ALA A 831 53.31 -28.97 12.39
N PRO A 832 52.64 -28.99 13.56
CA PRO A 832 52.46 -27.82 14.40
C PRO A 832 53.77 -27.16 14.84
N ASP A 833 53.72 -25.85 15.07
CA ASP A 833 54.82 -25.10 15.64
C ASP A 833 55.25 -25.70 16.99
N LYS A 834 56.52 -25.47 17.40
CA LYS A 834 57.09 -26.02 18.65
C LYS A 834 56.30 -25.66 19.92
N ALA A 835 55.43 -24.66 19.88
CA ALA A 835 54.58 -24.27 21.00
C ALA A 835 53.37 -25.21 21.21
N SER A 836 53.00 -26.00 20.19
CA SER A 836 51.89 -26.96 20.25
C SER A 836 52.42 -28.39 20.42
N THR A 837 51.75 -29.18 21.26
CA THR A 837 52.17 -30.56 21.57
C THR A 837 51.38 -31.57 20.75
N TYR A 838 52.07 -32.50 20.08
CA TYR A 838 51.46 -33.59 19.32
C TYR A 838 52.27 -34.89 19.42
N ASP A 839 51.61 -36.05 19.26
CA ASP A 839 52.27 -37.35 19.17
C ASP A 839 52.83 -37.60 17.76
N LEU A 840 54.16 -37.57 17.63
CA LEU A 840 54.86 -37.75 16.36
C LEU A 840 54.60 -39.10 15.68
N GLN A 841 54.41 -40.18 16.46
CA GLN A 841 54.19 -41.51 15.91
C GLN A 841 52.79 -41.63 15.32
N LEU A 842 51.78 -41.08 16.01
CA LEU A 842 50.42 -41.01 15.49
C LEU A 842 50.34 -40.09 14.26
N TRP A 843 51.02 -38.93 14.31
CA TRP A 843 51.03 -37.95 13.22
C TRP A 843 51.55 -38.51 11.90
N LYS A 844 52.67 -39.25 11.91
CA LYS A 844 53.24 -39.88 10.71
C LYS A 844 52.34 -40.95 10.07
N LYS A 845 51.43 -41.52 10.86
CA LYS A 845 50.51 -42.58 10.44
C LYS A 845 49.10 -42.06 10.15
N ALA A 846 48.84 -40.77 10.33
CA ALA A 846 47.50 -40.19 10.23
C ALA A 846 46.80 -40.48 8.90
N TRP A 847 47.57 -40.62 7.82
CA TRP A 847 47.09 -40.91 6.46
C TRP A 847 46.67 -42.37 6.22
N GLU A 848 46.99 -43.30 7.13
CA GLU A 848 46.80 -44.74 6.89
C GLU A 848 45.34 -45.19 6.98
N SER A 849 44.52 -44.52 7.80
CA SER A 849 43.10 -44.85 8.00
C SER A 849 42.33 -43.71 8.68
N VAL A 850 41.00 -43.82 8.65
CA VAL A 850 40.09 -42.94 9.41
C VAL A 850 40.45 -42.93 10.90
N GLU A 851 40.70 -44.11 11.49
CA GLU A 851 41.03 -44.28 12.89
C GLU A 851 42.42 -43.72 13.22
N SER A 852 43.39 -43.83 12.29
CA SER A 852 44.71 -43.23 12.42
C SER A 852 44.63 -41.70 12.41
N CYS A 853 43.81 -41.12 11.53
CA CYS A 853 43.58 -39.68 11.44
C CYS A 853 42.91 -39.14 12.73
N GLU A 854 41.87 -39.82 13.21
CA GLU A 854 41.21 -39.50 14.48
C GLU A 854 42.18 -39.57 15.67
N SER A 855 43.03 -40.60 15.71
CA SER A 855 44.03 -40.78 16.76
C SER A 855 45.11 -39.70 16.71
N ALA A 856 45.57 -39.31 15.52
CA ALA A 856 46.53 -38.22 15.34
C ALA A 856 45.97 -36.88 15.80
N CYS A 857 44.71 -36.57 15.46
CA CYS A 857 44.04 -35.38 15.94
C CYS A 857 43.85 -35.41 17.47
N SER A 858 43.46 -36.55 18.02
CA SER A 858 43.35 -36.75 19.47
C SER A 858 44.71 -36.58 20.18
N GLY A 859 45.81 -36.97 19.53
CA GLY A 859 47.17 -36.81 20.02
C GLY A 859 47.75 -35.40 19.90
N TRP A 860 47.15 -34.52 19.09
CA TRP A 860 47.56 -33.12 18.95
C TRP A 860 46.68 -32.23 19.83
N ILE A 861 47.24 -31.56 20.84
CA ILE A 861 46.48 -30.88 21.90
C ILE A 861 45.51 -29.78 21.42
N ASP A 862 45.84 -29.11 20.31
CA ASP A 862 45.03 -28.01 19.78
C ASP A 862 44.01 -28.45 18.74
N CYS A 863 44.08 -29.70 18.25
CA CYS A 863 43.14 -30.19 17.24
C CYS A 863 41.70 -30.11 17.73
N THR A 864 40.76 -29.61 16.93
CA THR A 864 39.33 -29.60 17.28
C THR A 864 38.47 -30.37 16.28
N MET A 865 38.99 -30.63 15.09
CA MET A 865 38.31 -31.44 14.09
C MET A 865 39.29 -32.10 13.13
N TRP A 866 38.84 -33.16 12.46
CA TRP A 866 39.59 -33.87 11.44
C TRP A 866 38.67 -34.32 10.30
N THR A 867 39.22 -34.54 9.12
CA THR A 867 38.54 -35.23 8.01
C THR A 867 39.49 -36.17 7.29
N TYR A 868 38.96 -37.27 6.82
CA TYR A 868 39.70 -38.30 6.10
C TYR A 868 39.02 -38.61 4.78
N VAL A 869 39.80 -38.63 3.70
CA VAL A 869 39.35 -39.06 2.36
C VAL A 869 40.47 -39.85 1.68
N GLU A 870 40.20 -41.10 1.30
CA GLU A 870 41.15 -42.04 0.72
C GLU A 870 42.46 -42.24 1.49
N ASP A 871 43.49 -41.44 1.22
CA ASP A 871 44.82 -41.46 1.87
C ASP A 871 45.20 -40.08 2.45
N LEU A 872 44.23 -39.18 2.59
CA LEU A 872 44.43 -37.79 3.00
C LEU A 872 43.71 -37.53 4.32
N CYS A 873 44.50 -37.37 5.38
CA CYS A 873 44.04 -36.87 6.67
C CYS A 873 44.24 -35.36 6.75
N LYS A 874 43.16 -34.62 7.02
CA LYS A 874 43.23 -33.19 7.31
C LYS A 874 42.80 -32.91 8.74
N MET A 875 43.49 -32.00 9.42
CA MET A 875 43.24 -31.65 10.81
C MET A 875 43.23 -30.13 10.97
N ASP A 876 42.47 -29.64 11.95
CA ASP A 876 42.33 -28.21 12.21
C ASP A 876 42.24 -27.90 13.71
N ASP A 877 42.76 -26.73 14.11
CA ASP A 877 42.63 -26.14 15.44
C ASP A 877 41.39 -25.22 15.57
N LYS A 878 40.61 -25.12 14.48
CA LYS A 878 39.33 -24.42 14.41
C LYS A 878 38.22 -25.43 14.22
N VAL A 879 36.99 -25.02 14.50
CA VAL A 879 35.79 -25.84 14.26
C VAL A 879 34.97 -25.21 13.15
N VAL A 880 34.62 -26.03 12.16
CA VAL A 880 33.69 -25.69 11.08
C VAL A 880 32.62 -26.77 11.04
N MET A 881 31.36 -26.39 10.81
CA MET A 881 30.25 -27.35 10.73
C MET A 881 30.33 -28.19 9.45
N GLY A 882 30.63 -27.57 8.31
CA GLY A 882 30.69 -28.23 7.02
C GLY A 882 29.33 -28.59 6.43
N GLN A 883 29.36 -29.46 5.43
CA GLN A 883 28.17 -29.93 4.72
C GLN A 883 28.29 -31.41 4.34
N GLY A 884 27.14 -32.08 4.23
CA GLY A 884 27.06 -33.50 3.88
C GLY A 884 26.30 -33.78 2.60
N TYR A 885 26.51 -34.98 2.06
CA TYR A 885 25.84 -35.48 0.85
C TYR A 885 24.77 -36.52 1.18
N ALA A 886 23.50 -36.20 0.89
CA ALA A 886 22.40 -37.14 1.06
C ALA A 886 22.52 -38.33 0.08
N PRO A 887 21.96 -39.52 0.42
CA PRO A 887 22.12 -40.74 -0.38
C PRO A 887 21.75 -40.60 -1.88
N SER A 888 20.75 -39.79 -2.20
CA SER A 888 20.25 -39.59 -3.56
C SER A 888 21.00 -38.52 -4.37
N MET A 889 21.84 -37.70 -3.73
CA MET A 889 22.53 -36.59 -4.40
C MET A 889 23.56 -37.09 -5.41
N HIS A 890 23.65 -36.42 -6.56
CA HIS A 890 24.63 -36.74 -7.60
C HIS A 890 26.06 -36.65 -7.07
N GLN A 891 26.36 -35.63 -6.25
CA GLN A 891 27.68 -35.43 -5.63
C GLN A 891 28.13 -36.64 -4.83
N ARG A 892 27.22 -37.35 -4.14
CA ARG A 892 27.56 -38.56 -3.40
C ARG A 892 27.98 -39.72 -4.33
N LYS A 893 27.46 -39.73 -5.56
CA LYS A 893 27.77 -40.76 -6.57
C LYS A 893 29.08 -40.48 -7.31
N THR A 894 29.55 -39.22 -7.30
CA THR A 894 30.73 -38.79 -8.05
C THR A 894 31.90 -38.32 -7.18
N SER A 895 31.68 -38.09 -5.90
CA SER A 895 32.71 -37.67 -4.95
C SER A 895 33.21 -38.84 -4.11
N LEU A 896 34.45 -38.75 -3.64
CA LEU A 896 35.01 -39.68 -2.67
C LEU A 896 34.33 -39.53 -1.31
N LYS A 897 34.31 -40.61 -0.53
CA LYS A 897 33.69 -40.62 0.80
C LYS A 897 34.58 -39.85 1.78
N HIS A 898 34.11 -38.69 2.21
CA HIS A 898 34.69 -37.95 3.34
C HIS A 898 34.15 -38.50 4.66
N THR A 899 35.03 -38.78 5.61
CA THR A 899 34.65 -39.07 7.00
C THR A 899 35.22 -37.97 7.88
N SER A 900 34.33 -37.22 8.55
CA SER A 900 34.70 -36.08 9.38
C SER A 900 34.42 -36.36 10.85
N GLY A 901 35.23 -35.79 11.73
CA GLY A 901 35.02 -35.86 13.18
C GLY A 901 35.34 -34.55 13.89
N TRP A 902 34.76 -34.39 15.07
CA TRP A 902 34.86 -33.20 15.91
C TRP A 902 35.10 -33.59 17.36
N LEU A 903 36.02 -32.87 18.01
CA LEU A 903 36.36 -33.03 19.42
C LEU A 903 35.77 -31.86 20.20
N LEU A 904 34.43 -31.81 20.29
CA LEU A 904 33.68 -30.68 20.86
C LEU A 904 33.99 -30.44 22.34
N GLU A 905 34.40 -31.49 23.07
CA GLU A 905 34.86 -31.40 24.46
C GLU A 905 36.05 -30.43 24.63
N ARG A 906 36.84 -30.18 23.58
CA ARG A 906 37.97 -29.26 23.63
C ARG A 906 37.55 -27.80 23.64
N LEU A 907 36.32 -27.51 23.22
CA LEU A 907 35.76 -26.15 23.19
C LEU A 907 35.42 -25.64 24.59
N GLU A 908 35.26 -26.52 25.58
CA GLU A 908 35.07 -26.13 26.99
C GLU A 908 36.25 -25.28 27.53
N ASN A 909 37.43 -25.43 26.93
CA ASN A 909 38.62 -24.65 27.27
C ASN A 909 38.66 -23.27 26.61
N TRP A 910 37.69 -22.91 25.75
CA TRP A 910 37.62 -21.62 25.09
C TRP A 910 36.81 -20.66 25.97
N ARG A 911 37.49 -19.87 26.80
CA ARG A 911 36.86 -18.98 27.79
C ARG A 911 36.62 -17.58 27.24
N CYS A 912 35.44 -17.06 27.58
CA CYS A 912 35.14 -15.64 27.70
C CYS A 912 34.92 -15.36 29.20
#